data_AF-A0A9W4WMZ6-F1
#
_entry.id   AF-A0A9W4WMZ6-F1
#
_cell.length_a   1.000
_cell.length_b   1.000
_cell.length_c   1.000
_cell.angle_alpha   90.00
_cell.angle_beta   90.00
_cell.angle_gamma   90.00
#
_symmetry.space_group_name_H-M   'P 1'
#
loop_
_entity.id
_entity.type
_entity.pdbx_description
1 polymer ?
#
loop_
_entity_poly.entity_id
_entity_poly.type
_entity_poly.pdbx_seq_one_letter_code
_entity_poly.pdbx_strand_id
1 'polypeptide(L)'
;MVMELSEKNTENLGSWNKKDFLALKNTLNKFITHIRFFEISSNDFHSKIWPFKKVLPRALFEDIVSFHMSNTESKQYKLFPRYKKIPNDSMIIKPKHAVVLTNWIQRKDANARIPRDKKYNYDLIYRGSRDGHDINTIRSMCNGQGACVLIIRTKENKTIIGGYNPFGWNYNQNQGYRNDDYDGYYEEYEYNDYDGDGNDLNNFKISQVMYSNYAIYESNYQNLPLNFGNSDLVINENAGTCNQAQYENLNEQNGSDILDLIIASDELLLDELVTSVQEYLIKNQTEWLQENFYRIIHTVFQLENCKQLQNYFFEIICSEPEPFFNSPDFLKLEESIVLELVKRADLQIDEIELWNFLIKWGMAQTSVLREKDATNLCDWSENDFMELESALNQFIEYIRFCEISSKEFYSRVWPFKKVLPETLIENIVSFYNENTTNNQNNLIPRLGNVAIGSLIIQPKHAAIISNWIQRKEFNARIPKGSKYRFDLVYRKSRDGHDINTIRRECNGLGACVLIIKTKEDHSIIGGYNPLGWNDCNLNTYNTYDDNSSSYKYSNYYYWANTSESFIFSLGNGRNLKNFKISRVVDYCNAIYESNHRNISLNFGNSDLVIKDDTGLCKVDYYESRILDSINFTIEEMEIFRFYQSE
;
A
#
# COMPACT_ATOMS: atom_id res chain seq x y z
N MET A 1 47.29 24.09 -17.86
CA MET A 1 46.10 23.79 -17.04
C MET A 1 44.83 24.43 -17.60
N VAL A 2 44.61 25.75 -17.51
CA VAL A 2 43.34 26.36 -17.99
C VAL A 2 43.09 26.13 -19.50
N MET A 3 44.14 26.20 -20.35
CA MET A 3 43.99 25.96 -21.80
C MET A 3 43.69 24.50 -22.18
N GLU A 4 44.00 23.51 -21.33
CA GLU A 4 43.82 22.09 -21.69
C GLU A 4 42.34 21.64 -21.68
N LEU A 5 41.45 22.45 -21.10
CA LEU A 5 40.01 22.19 -21.06
C LEU A 5 39.20 23.04 -22.06
N SER A 6 39.79 24.04 -22.72
CA SER A 6 39.04 24.96 -23.58
C SER A 6 38.56 24.35 -24.90
N GLU A 7 39.13 23.22 -25.31
CA GLU A 7 38.76 22.48 -26.53
C GLU A 7 37.88 21.25 -26.23
N LYS A 8 37.52 21.01 -24.96
CA LYS A 8 36.77 19.83 -24.51
C LYS A 8 35.26 20.06 -24.57
N ASN A 9 34.56 19.30 -25.41
CA ASN A 9 33.10 19.32 -25.43
C ASN A 9 32.54 18.75 -24.11
N THR A 10 31.69 19.51 -23.42
CA THR A 10 30.99 19.12 -22.19
C THR A 10 29.83 18.15 -22.41
N GLU A 11 29.31 18.08 -23.63
CA GLU A 11 28.17 17.21 -24.01
C GLU A 11 28.62 15.76 -24.34
N ASN A 12 29.92 15.54 -24.58
CA ASN A 12 30.48 14.21 -24.82
C ASN A 12 31.62 13.91 -23.83
N LEU A 13 31.23 13.50 -22.62
CA LEU A 13 32.15 13.13 -21.55
C LEU A 13 32.83 11.76 -21.75
N GLY A 14 32.40 10.96 -22.73
CA GLY A 14 33.16 9.77 -23.17
C GLY A 14 34.54 10.15 -23.73
N SER A 15 34.71 11.39 -24.21
CA SER A 15 36.00 11.93 -24.66
C SER A 15 36.91 12.44 -23.52
N TRP A 16 36.48 12.36 -22.26
CA TRP A 16 37.19 12.90 -21.10
C TRP A 16 37.97 11.82 -20.34
N ASN A 17 39.27 12.04 -20.15
CA ASN A 17 40.15 11.14 -19.41
C ASN A 17 40.33 11.57 -17.94
N LYS A 18 41.00 10.73 -17.14
CA LYS A 18 41.21 10.96 -15.68
C LYS A 18 41.96 12.27 -15.35
N LYS A 19 42.82 12.78 -16.24
CA LYS A 19 43.48 14.08 -16.07
C LYS A 19 42.51 15.25 -16.31
N ASP A 20 41.62 15.14 -17.28
CA ASP A 20 40.66 16.20 -17.64
C ASP A 20 39.72 16.49 -16.45
N PHE A 21 39.13 15.44 -15.88
CA PHE A 21 38.32 15.54 -14.66
C PHE A 21 39.11 16.08 -13.46
N LEU A 22 40.39 15.73 -13.32
CA LEU A 22 41.25 16.23 -12.24
C LEU A 22 41.61 17.71 -12.42
N ALA A 23 41.87 18.17 -13.65
CA ALA A 23 42.10 19.57 -13.96
C ALA A 23 40.84 20.43 -13.70
N LEU A 24 39.66 19.92 -14.09
CA LEU A 24 38.39 20.58 -13.82
C LEU A 24 38.12 20.64 -12.30
N LYS A 25 38.35 19.55 -11.58
CA LYS A 25 38.26 19.48 -10.11
C LYS A 25 39.16 20.50 -9.43
N ASN A 26 40.44 20.53 -9.78
CA ASN A 26 41.39 21.49 -9.20
C ASN A 26 41.00 22.95 -9.49
N THR A 27 40.39 23.22 -10.65
CA THR A 27 39.92 24.55 -11.04
C THR A 27 38.68 24.99 -10.26
N LEU A 28 37.71 24.08 -10.08
CA LEU A 28 36.43 24.36 -9.42
C LEU A 28 36.45 24.21 -7.90
N ASN A 29 37.41 23.51 -7.30
CA ASN A 29 37.44 23.20 -5.86
C ASN A 29 37.27 24.44 -4.95
N LYS A 30 37.86 25.57 -5.35
CA LYS A 30 37.76 26.88 -4.66
C LYS A 30 36.40 27.59 -4.78
N PHE A 31 35.50 27.09 -5.63
CA PHE A 31 34.17 27.65 -5.88
C PHE A 31 33.04 26.69 -5.47
N ILE A 32 33.29 25.38 -5.42
CA ILE A 32 32.30 24.36 -5.07
C ILE A 32 31.63 24.66 -3.71
N THR A 33 32.38 25.11 -2.71
CA THR A 33 31.86 25.50 -1.38
C THR A 33 31.06 26.80 -1.36
N HIS A 34 30.81 27.44 -2.51
CA HIS A 34 30.04 28.67 -2.66
C HIS A 34 28.79 28.49 -3.55
N ILE A 35 28.64 27.33 -4.20
CA ILE A 35 27.47 26.98 -5.01
C ILE A 35 26.37 26.43 -4.09
N ARG A 36 25.16 26.97 -4.20
CA ARG A 36 23.99 26.44 -3.48
C ARG A 36 23.37 25.30 -4.26
N PHE A 37 24.01 24.13 -4.23
CA PHE A 37 23.50 22.93 -4.92
C PHE A 37 22.06 22.58 -4.51
N PHE A 38 21.71 22.80 -3.24
CA PHE A 38 20.36 22.64 -2.69
C PHE A 38 19.33 23.71 -3.15
N GLU A 39 19.71 24.67 -4.00
CA GLU A 39 18.78 25.59 -4.70
C GLU A 39 18.58 25.20 -6.19
N ILE A 40 19.20 24.10 -6.65
CA ILE A 40 19.11 23.60 -8.04
C ILE A 40 17.96 22.58 -8.15
N SER A 41 17.34 22.44 -9.33
CA SER A 41 16.25 21.46 -9.54
C SER A 41 16.80 20.04 -9.69
N SER A 42 15.97 19.01 -9.44
CA SER A 42 16.34 17.60 -9.65
C SER A 42 16.74 17.32 -11.11
N ASN A 43 15.97 17.86 -12.06
CA ASN A 43 16.22 17.75 -13.49
C ASN A 43 17.55 18.41 -13.90
N ASP A 44 17.86 19.59 -13.33
CA ASP A 44 19.14 20.27 -13.54
C ASP A 44 20.31 19.52 -12.89
N PHE A 45 20.12 18.96 -11.69
CA PHE A 45 21.12 18.13 -11.02
C PHE A 45 21.44 16.89 -11.85
N HIS A 46 20.44 16.16 -12.33
CA HIS A 46 20.64 15.00 -13.20
C HIS A 46 21.31 15.37 -14.53
N SER A 47 20.74 16.33 -15.27
CA SER A 47 21.23 16.65 -16.63
C SER A 47 22.56 17.41 -16.67
N LYS A 48 22.89 18.23 -15.66
CA LYS A 48 24.03 19.17 -15.72
C LYS A 48 25.10 18.94 -14.66
N ILE A 49 24.85 18.15 -13.61
CA ILE A 49 25.78 17.98 -12.47
C ILE A 49 26.18 16.52 -12.26
N TRP A 50 25.25 15.57 -12.35
CA TRP A 50 25.52 14.13 -12.28
C TRP A 50 26.61 13.65 -13.26
N PRO A 51 26.70 14.11 -14.52
CA PRO A 51 27.75 13.67 -15.44
C PRO A 51 29.15 14.08 -14.96
N PHE A 52 29.23 15.11 -14.11
CA PHE A 52 30.43 15.61 -13.46
C PHE A 52 30.60 15.08 -12.02
N LYS A 53 29.90 14.01 -11.60
CA LYS A 53 29.99 13.42 -10.23
C LYS A 53 31.42 13.18 -9.73
N LYS A 54 32.34 12.84 -10.64
CA LYS A 54 33.78 12.60 -10.38
C LYS A 54 34.56 13.89 -9.97
N VAL A 55 34.04 15.07 -10.31
CA VAL A 55 34.63 16.38 -9.99
C VAL A 55 34.37 16.76 -8.52
N LEU A 56 33.17 16.50 -8.02
CA LEU A 56 32.74 16.92 -6.69
C LEU A 56 33.50 16.17 -5.56
N PRO A 57 33.55 16.73 -4.33
CA PRO A 57 33.85 15.96 -3.12
C PRO A 57 32.77 14.89 -2.91
N ARG A 58 33.17 13.65 -2.56
CA ARG A 58 32.23 12.52 -2.43
C ARG A 58 31.09 12.81 -1.45
N ALA A 59 31.41 13.29 -0.25
CA ALA A 59 30.42 13.63 0.78
C ALA A 59 29.41 14.68 0.28
N LEU A 60 29.87 15.75 -0.40
CA LEU A 60 28.98 16.74 -0.98
C LEU A 60 28.09 16.15 -2.08
N PHE A 61 28.58 15.24 -2.92
CA PHE A 61 27.75 14.59 -3.92
C PHE A 61 26.68 13.69 -3.28
N GLU A 62 27.06 12.88 -2.29
CA GLU A 62 26.12 12.02 -1.56
C GLU A 62 25.08 12.86 -0.77
N ASP A 63 25.47 14.00 -0.20
CA ASP A 63 24.56 15.00 0.41
C ASP A 63 23.55 15.60 -0.59
N ILE A 64 23.96 15.88 -1.83
CA ILE A 64 23.07 16.41 -2.86
C ILE A 64 22.07 15.34 -3.33
N VAL A 65 22.50 14.08 -3.47
CA VAL A 65 21.57 12.97 -3.76
C VAL A 65 20.56 12.76 -2.61
N SER A 66 21.02 12.85 -1.36
CA SER A 66 20.18 12.82 -0.15
C SER A 66 19.06 13.87 -0.21
N PHE A 67 19.42 15.10 -0.57
CA PHE A 67 18.45 16.18 -0.73
C PHE A 67 17.43 15.90 -1.84
N HIS A 68 17.87 15.48 -3.03
CA HIS A 68 16.94 15.26 -4.15
C HIS A 68 16.02 14.04 -3.96
N MET A 69 16.51 12.96 -3.35
CA MET A 69 15.73 11.72 -3.24
C MET A 69 14.82 11.68 -2.01
N SER A 70 15.27 12.19 -0.86
CA SER A 70 14.57 12.11 0.43
C SER A 70 14.34 13.46 1.13
N ASN A 71 14.66 14.59 0.49
CA ASN A 71 14.54 15.95 1.04
C ASN A 71 15.34 16.17 2.36
N THR A 72 16.42 15.41 2.54
CA THR A 72 17.26 15.41 3.74
C THR A 72 18.47 16.32 3.59
N GLU A 73 18.45 17.48 4.26
CA GLU A 73 19.50 18.50 4.16
C GLU A 73 20.65 18.30 5.16
N SER A 74 21.83 17.91 4.66
CA SER A 74 23.08 17.87 5.43
C SER A 74 23.41 19.22 6.09
N LYS A 75 23.85 19.19 7.36
CA LYS A 75 24.31 20.38 8.10
C LYS A 75 25.67 20.91 7.58
N GLN A 76 26.47 20.13 6.85
CA GLN A 76 27.88 20.46 6.58
C GLN A 76 28.11 21.48 5.45
N TYR A 77 27.34 21.42 4.36
CA TYR A 77 27.48 22.31 3.19
C TYR A 77 26.32 23.29 3.02
N LYS A 78 25.52 23.48 4.09
CA LYS A 78 24.24 24.19 4.06
C LYS A 78 24.40 25.71 4.04
N LEU A 79 24.65 26.27 2.85
CA LEU A 79 24.56 27.71 2.60
C LEU A 79 23.10 28.18 2.76
N PHE A 80 22.75 28.72 3.94
CA PHE A 80 21.39 29.14 4.28
C PHE A 80 20.71 29.99 3.19
N PRO A 81 19.48 29.62 2.76
CA PRO A 81 18.65 30.51 1.95
C PRO A 81 18.19 31.71 2.78
N ARG A 82 17.98 32.86 2.13
CA ARG A 82 17.75 34.15 2.81
C ARG A 82 16.33 34.25 3.38
N TYR A 83 16.18 34.17 4.70
CA TYR A 83 14.88 34.17 5.43
C TYR A 83 14.77 35.20 6.56
N LYS A 84 13.59 35.26 7.20
CA LYS A 84 13.11 36.29 8.14
C LYS A 84 12.61 35.62 9.44
N LYS A 85 12.72 36.30 10.59
CA LYS A 85 12.35 35.74 11.92
C LYS A 85 10.84 35.89 12.23
N ILE A 86 10.32 34.99 13.07
CA ILE A 86 9.02 35.10 13.76
C ILE A 86 9.28 35.42 15.25
N PRO A 87 8.54 36.35 15.91
CA PRO A 87 8.67 36.61 17.36
C PRO A 87 7.97 35.56 18.25
N ASN A 88 8.41 35.40 19.50
CA ASN A 88 7.63 34.79 20.60
C ASN A 88 8.19 35.18 21.99
N ASP A 89 7.32 35.21 23.01
CA ASP A 89 7.64 35.66 24.39
C ASP A 89 7.74 34.51 25.41
N SER A 90 8.07 33.30 24.95
CA SER A 90 8.20 32.10 25.78
C SER A 90 9.55 31.99 26.49
N MET A 91 9.55 31.48 27.72
CA MET A 91 10.76 31.11 28.48
C MET A 91 11.14 29.63 28.38
N ILE A 92 10.36 28.83 27.65
CA ILE A 92 10.58 27.39 27.46
C ILE A 92 11.06 27.10 26.03
N ILE A 93 10.41 27.70 25.03
CA ILE A 93 10.72 27.50 23.60
C ILE A 93 11.35 28.74 22.96
N LYS A 94 12.34 28.52 22.09
CA LYS A 94 13.00 29.56 21.27
C LYS A 94 12.16 29.87 20.00
N PRO A 95 12.38 30.99 19.29
CA PRO A 95 11.72 31.27 18.02
C PRO A 95 11.80 30.15 16.97
N LYS A 96 12.92 29.39 16.94
CA LYS A 96 13.07 28.22 16.05
C LYS A 96 12.10 27.07 16.37
N HIS A 97 11.67 26.94 17.62
CA HIS A 97 10.74 25.90 18.06
C HIS A 97 9.28 26.31 17.78
N ALA A 98 8.97 27.61 17.86
CA ALA A 98 7.67 28.13 17.42
C ALA A 98 7.40 27.87 15.92
N VAL A 99 8.43 27.92 15.07
CA VAL A 99 8.32 27.52 13.65
C VAL A 99 7.93 26.04 13.50
N VAL A 100 8.56 25.15 14.27
CA VAL A 100 8.25 23.71 14.27
C VAL A 100 6.80 23.46 14.71
N LEU A 101 6.39 24.05 15.84
CA LEU A 101 5.01 23.95 16.35
C LEU A 101 3.99 24.51 15.33
N THR A 102 4.31 25.61 14.65
CA THR A 102 3.44 26.18 13.59
C THR A 102 3.27 25.22 12.43
N ASN A 103 4.33 24.51 12.03
CA ASN A 103 4.25 23.52 10.96
C ASN A 103 3.43 22.29 11.37
N TRP A 104 3.60 21.78 12.59
CA TRP A 104 2.81 20.66 13.12
C TRP A 104 1.32 21.01 13.22
N ILE A 105 0.97 22.19 13.72
CA ILE A 105 -0.42 22.71 13.76
C ILE A 105 -1.05 22.78 12.36
N GLN A 106 -0.25 22.86 11.30
CA GLN A 106 -0.71 22.84 9.91
C GLN A 106 -0.62 21.47 9.23
N ARG A 107 -0.44 20.38 10.00
CA ARG A 107 -0.21 19.01 9.51
C ARG A 107 0.93 18.94 8.46
N LYS A 108 2.05 19.62 8.75
CA LYS A 108 3.27 19.69 7.90
C LYS A 108 4.53 19.22 8.63
N ASP A 109 5.54 18.84 7.84
CA ASP A 109 6.91 18.58 8.31
C ASP A 109 7.46 19.73 9.17
N ALA A 110 8.16 19.40 10.25
CA ALA A 110 8.77 20.36 11.18
C ALA A 110 9.59 21.46 10.48
N ASN A 111 10.26 21.14 9.38
CA ASN A 111 11.15 22.00 8.61
C ASN A 111 10.46 22.66 7.41
N ALA A 112 9.15 22.43 7.21
CA ALA A 112 8.42 22.96 6.07
C ALA A 112 8.54 24.49 5.97
N ARG A 113 8.77 24.97 4.74
CA ARG A 113 8.98 26.39 4.46
C ARG A 113 7.67 27.17 4.64
N ILE A 114 7.57 27.93 5.71
CA ILE A 114 6.50 28.92 5.89
C ILE A 114 6.57 29.96 4.74
N PRO A 115 5.48 30.18 3.97
CA PRO A 115 5.41 31.20 2.93
C PRO A 115 5.58 32.61 3.50
N ARG A 116 6.28 33.51 2.78
CA ARG A 116 6.68 34.85 3.27
C ARG A 116 5.50 35.81 3.48
N ASP A 117 4.36 35.48 2.88
CA ASP A 117 3.07 36.15 2.93
C ASP A 117 2.26 35.80 4.19
N LYS A 118 2.42 34.59 4.75
CA LYS A 118 1.68 34.16 5.94
C LYS A 118 2.36 34.64 7.22
N LYS A 119 1.57 35.26 8.10
CA LYS A 119 1.98 35.69 9.45
C LYS A 119 1.36 34.76 10.48
N TYR A 120 2.18 34.27 11.41
CA TYR A 120 1.75 33.58 12.62
C TYR A 120 2.33 34.32 13.82
N ASN A 121 1.63 34.27 14.95
CA ASN A 121 2.03 34.86 16.21
C ASN A 121 1.70 33.88 17.35
N TYR A 122 2.42 33.98 18.47
CA TYR A 122 2.15 33.19 19.68
C TYR A 122 2.00 34.13 20.87
N ASP A 123 0.75 34.39 21.25
CA ASP A 123 0.38 35.24 22.38
C ASP A 123 0.37 34.42 23.68
N LEU A 124 1.05 34.91 24.72
CA LEU A 124 1.30 34.13 25.94
C LEU A 124 0.23 34.37 27.02
N ILE A 125 -0.85 33.58 26.94
CA ILE A 125 -1.98 33.64 27.87
C ILE A 125 -1.61 33.30 29.32
N TYR A 126 -0.94 32.16 29.56
CA TYR A 126 -0.60 31.64 30.91
C TYR A 126 0.87 31.21 31.00
N ARG A 127 1.48 31.37 32.18
CA ARG A 127 2.83 30.89 32.52
C ARG A 127 2.87 30.59 34.03
N GLY A 128 2.98 29.31 34.42
CA GLY A 128 2.93 28.92 35.84
C GLY A 128 3.97 29.56 36.77
N SER A 129 5.10 30.03 36.23
CA SER A 129 6.13 30.80 36.97
C SER A 129 5.83 32.31 37.10
N ARG A 130 4.71 32.79 36.54
CA ARG A 130 4.16 34.15 36.62
C ARG A 130 2.85 34.13 37.41
N ASP A 131 2.01 33.13 37.14
CA ASP A 131 0.61 33.12 37.54
C ASP A 131 0.29 32.17 38.72
N GLY A 132 1.18 31.23 39.04
CA GLY A 132 0.90 30.13 39.97
C GLY A 132 0.56 28.81 39.24
N HIS A 133 0.35 27.73 39.99
CA HIS A 133 0.08 26.39 39.45
C HIS A 133 -1.28 25.83 39.90
N ASP A 134 -2.15 26.65 40.50
CA ASP A 134 -3.44 26.18 40.98
C ASP A 134 -4.44 25.98 39.84
N ILE A 135 -5.32 24.99 40.01
CA ILE A 135 -6.29 24.57 39.00
C ILE A 135 -7.26 25.69 38.59
N ASN A 136 -7.58 26.63 39.48
CA ASN A 136 -8.56 27.69 39.21
C ASN A 136 -7.94 28.82 38.37
N THR A 137 -6.69 29.20 38.66
CA THR A 137 -5.94 30.14 37.81
C THR A 137 -5.69 29.56 36.42
N ILE A 138 -5.27 28.29 36.32
CA ILE A 138 -5.09 27.60 35.02
C ILE A 138 -6.41 27.60 34.24
N ARG A 139 -7.50 27.13 34.85
CA ARG A 139 -8.82 27.07 34.19
C ARG A 139 -9.31 28.45 33.77
N SER A 140 -9.18 29.48 34.63
CA SER A 140 -9.67 30.84 34.32
C SER A 140 -8.86 31.57 33.24
N MET A 141 -7.55 31.38 33.16
CA MET A 141 -6.72 32.00 32.11
C MET A 141 -6.80 31.28 30.75
N CYS A 142 -7.05 29.98 30.74
CA CYS A 142 -7.19 29.20 29.50
C CYS A 142 -8.64 29.15 28.96
N ASN A 143 -9.64 29.58 29.74
CA ASN A 143 -11.05 29.50 29.34
C ASN A 143 -11.35 30.34 28.09
N GLY A 144 -11.99 29.73 27.09
CA GLY A 144 -12.51 30.44 25.91
C GLY A 144 -11.45 31.10 25.02
N GLN A 145 -10.16 30.77 25.18
CA GLN A 145 -9.07 31.38 24.38
C GLN A 145 -8.96 30.82 22.95
N GLY A 146 -9.74 29.78 22.61
CA GLY A 146 -9.64 29.07 21.33
C GLY A 146 -8.38 28.20 21.25
N ALA A 147 -7.90 27.96 20.02
CA ALA A 147 -6.79 27.06 19.72
C ALA A 147 -5.52 27.35 20.55
N CYS A 148 -5.14 26.42 21.43
CA CYS A 148 -4.08 26.60 22.43
C CYS A 148 -2.98 25.55 22.31
N VAL A 149 -1.72 25.96 22.51
CA VAL A 149 -0.57 25.05 22.68
C VAL A 149 -0.15 25.02 24.14
N LEU A 150 -0.24 23.86 24.77
CA LEU A 150 0.33 23.60 26.09
C LEU A 150 1.81 23.25 25.96
N ILE A 151 2.67 23.91 26.74
CA ILE A 151 4.11 23.65 26.77
C ILE A 151 4.58 23.56 28.22
N ILE A 152 5.07 22.39 28.60
CA ILE A 152 5.53 22.04 29.95
C ILE A 152 7.03 21.76 29.86
N ARG A 153 7.78 22.17 30.88
CA ARG A 153 9.17 21.73 31.06
C ARG A 153 9.27 20.97 32.38
N THR A 154 9.59 19.69 32.32
CA THR A 154 9.71 18.82 33.49
C THR A 154 10.76 19.34 34.48
N LYS A 155 10.57 19.04 35.76
CA LYS A 155 11.52 19.47 36.81
C LYS A 155 12.81 18.66 36.79
N GLU A 156 12.72 17.38 36.45
CA GLU A 156 13.77 16.38 36.65
C GLU A 156 14.82 16.43 35.52
N ASN A 157 14.45 15.95 34.33
CA ASN A 157 15.28 15.87 33.13
C ASN A 157 15.24 17.11 32.21
N LYS A 158 14.43 18.13 32.53
CA LYS A 158 14.20 19.35 31.73
C LYS A 158 13.56 19.12 30.35
N THR A 159 13.07 17.91 30.10
CA THR A 159 12.28 17.54 28.93
C THR A 159 11.13 18.52 28.70
N ILE A 160 10.88 18.84 27.43
CA ILE A 160 9.74 19.66 27.02
C ILE A 160 8.66 18.73 26.46
N ILE A 161 7.56 18.60 27.21
CA ILE A 161 6.35 17.88 26.79
C ILE A 161 5.21 18.87 26.58
N GLY A 162 4.14 18.45 25.90
CA GLY A 162 3.02 19.34 25.61
C GLY A 162 2.05 18.73 24.62
N GLY A 163 0.99 19.48 24.33
CA GLY A 163 -0.06 19.09 23.40
C GLY A 163 -0.72 20.31 22.79
N TYR A 164 -1.37 20.11 21.66
CA TYR A 164 -2.12 21.16 20.97
C TYR A 164 -3.61 20.81 21.04
N ASN A 165 -4.41 21.74 21.54
CA ASN A 165 -5.87 21.66 21.50
C ASN A 165 -6.38 22.67 20.47
N PRO A 166 -6.84 22.26 19.27
CA PRO A 166 -7.34 23.16 18.23
C PRO A 166 -8.66 23.88 18.59
N PHE A 167 -9.40 23.41 19.60
CA PHE A 167 -10.70 23.97 20.00
C PHE A 167 -10.59 24.89 21.24
N GLY A 168 -9.53 24.71 22.03
CA GLY A 168 -9.35 25.36 23.34
C GLY A 168 -10.15 24.66 24.45
N TRP A 169 -10.04 25.20 25.66
CA TRP A 169 -10.74 24.67 26.85
C TRP A 169 -11.90 25.59 27.25
N ASN A 170 -13.07 25.02 27.51
CA ASN A 170 -14.32 25.76 27.73
C ASN A 170 -15.00 25.34 29.05
N TYR A 171 -14.47 25.84 30.17
CA TYR A 171 -14.98 25.57 31.51
C TYR A 171 -16.24 26.40 31.79
N ASN A 172 -17.41 25.77 31.66
CA ASN A 172 -18.72 26.39 31.93
C ASN A 172 -18.90 26.72 33.42
N GLN A 173 -18.76 28.00 33.79
CA GLN A 173 -19.04 28.49 35.14
C GLN A 173 -20.55 28.65 35.41
N ASN A 174 -21.34 27.56 35.38
CA ASN A 174 -22.67 27.56 36.00
C ASN A 174 -23.25 26.15 36.31
N GLN A 175 -23.52 25.95 37.60
CA GLN A 175 -24.66 25.21 38.18
C GLN A 175 -24.94 23.74 37.77
N GLY A 176 -24.61 22.84 38.70
CA GLY A 176 -25.62 21.96 39.30
C GLY A 176 -25.84 20.59 38.67
N TYR A 177 -26.21 19.62 39.52
CA TYR A 177 -26.58 18.26 39.12
C TYR A 177 -27.74 18.25 38.11
N ARG A 178 -27.47 17.72 36.91
CA ARG A 178 -28.45 16.97 36.10
C ARG A 178 -27.72 15.99 35.19
N ASN A 179 -28.44 14.93 34.84
CA ASN A 179 -27.89 13.77 34.15
C ASN A 179 -27.97 13.90 32.62
N ASP A 180 -27.34 12.91 31.98
CA ASP A 180 -27.63 12.36 30.65
C ASP A 180 -27.15 13.16 29.41
N ASP A 181 -26.46 12.41 28.56
CA ASP A 181 -26.25 12.55 27.11
C ASP A 181 -25.90 13.94 26.52
N TYR A 182 -24.59 14.20 26.34
CA TYR A 182 -24.08 14.82 25.11
C TYR A 182 -22.59 14.51 24.90
N ASP A 183 -22.29 13.50 24.09
CA ASP A 183 -20.91 13.07 23.79
C ASP A 183 -20.35 13.84 22.57
N GLY A 184 -19.23 14.54 22.75
CA GLY A 184 -18.77 15.60 21.83
C GLY A 184 -17.45 15.29 21.12
N TYR A 185 -17.50 14.52 20.03
CA TYR A 185 -16.33 14.09 19.24
C TYR A 185 -15.46 15.23 18.69
N TYR A 186 -14.14 15.21 18.95
CA TYR A 186 -13.12 16.09 18.34
C TYR A 186 -11.72 15.41 18.26
N GLU A 187 -10.83 15.90 17.39
CA GLU A 187 -9.57 15.24 16.95
C GLU A 187 -8.24 15.79 17.56
N GLU A 188 -7.16 14.97 17.55
CA GLU A 188 -5.72 15.31 17.76
C GLU A 188 -5.30 15.81 19.18
N TYR A 189 -4.06 15.68 19.70
CA TYR A 189 -2.84 14.88 19.38
C TYR A 189 -1.92 14.83 20.65
N GLU A 190 -0.92 13.92 20.71
CA GLU A 190 0.04 13.84 21.84
C GLU A 190 1.53 13.81 21.39
N TYR A 191 2.47 14.09 22.31
CA TYR A 191 3.89 14.24 22.03
C TYR A 191 4.77 13.87 23.26
N ASN A 192 5.82 13.07 23.06
CA ASN A 192 6.72 12.62 24.14
C ASN A 192 8.13 12.22 23.63
N ASP A 193 9.19 12.97 23.94
CA ASP A 193 10.58 12.45 23.91
C ASP A 193 11.50 13.12 24.94
N TYR A 194 12.57 12.40 25.31
CA TYR A 194 13.55 12.71 26.35
C TYR A 194 14.78 13.51 25.83
N ASP A 195 15.64 13.88 26.79
CA ASP A 195 17.01 14.40 26.66
C ASP A 195 17.23 15.68 25.86
N GLY A 196 17.57 16.75 26.60
CA GLY A 196 17.82 18.07 26.06
C GLY A 196 19.24 18.61 26.29
N ASP A 197 19.80 19.20 25.24
CA ASP A 197 20.14 20.63 25.32
C ASP A 197 19.35 21.39 24.25
N GLY A 198 18.93 22.61 24.55
CA GLY A 198 17.93 23.38 23.79
C GLY A 198 18.40 23.93 22.44
N ASN A 199 19.39 23.30 21.81
CA ASN A 199 20.07 23.79 20.61
C ASN A 199 19.86 22.93 19.35
N ASP A 200 19.71 21.61 19.44
CA ASP A 200 19.31 20.81 18.27
C ASP A 200 17.79 20.88 18.00
N LEU A 201 17.35 20.30 16.88
CA LEU A 201 15.97 20.26 16.38
C LEU A 201 15.50 18.83 16.03
N ASN A 202 16.30 17.81 16.35
CA ASN A 202 16.10 16.45 15.85
C ASN A 202 15.42 15.50 16.87
N ASN A 203 15.47 15.78 18.18
CA ASN A 203 14.88 14.94 19.22
C ASN A 203 13.38 15.28 19.41
N PHE A 204 12.55 15.01 18.40
CA PHE A 204 11.11 15.25 18.46
C PHE A 204 10.30 14.01 18.04
N LYS A 205 9.66 13.32 19.01
CA LYS A 205 8.73 12.19 18.76
C LYS A 205 7.27 12.57 19.01
N ILE A 206 6.47 12.46 17.95
CA ILE A 206 5.01 12.65 17.98
C ILE A 206 4.34 11.30 18.24
N SER A 207 3.25 11.28 19.02
CA SER A 207 2.36 10.13 19.17
C SER A 207 1.01 10.42 18.50
N GLN A 208 0.32 9.40 18.00
CA GLN A 208 -1.00 9.53 17.38
C GLN A 208 -2.03 8.73 18.15
N VAL A 209 -3.16 9.36 18.46
CA VAL A 209 -4.26 8.76 19.22
C VAL A 209 -4.94 7.68 18.38
N MET A 210 -4.84 6.41 18.78
CA MET A 210 -5.44 5.29 18.04
C MET A 210 -6.97 5.28 18.05
N TYR A 211 -7.60 5.93 19.03
CA TYR A 211 -9.06 6.00 19.17
C TYR A 211 -9.50 7.45 19.44
N SER A 212 -9.95 8.17 18.41
CA SER A 212 -10.29 9.60 18.45
C SER A 212 -11.23 9.98 19.59
N ASN A 213 -12.18 9.11 19.94
CA ASN A 213 -13.17 9.30 21.00
C ASN A 213 -12.56 9.51 22.39
N TYR A 214 -11.26 9.23 22.56
CA TYR A 214 -10.53 9.30 23.82
C TYR A 214 -9.42 10.38 23.81
N ALA A 215 -9.31 11.19 22.75
CA ALA A 215 -8.21 12.13 22.54
C ALA A 215 -8.08 13.21 23.62
N ILE A 216 -9.19 13.82 24.06
CA ILE A 216 -9.26 14.82 25.13
C ILE A 216 -10.43 14.47 26.04
N TYR A 217 -10.20 14.32 27.34
CA TYR A 217 -11.24 13.99 28.32
C TYR A 217 -11.50 15.17 29.29
N GLU A 218 -12.49 16.00 28.95
CA GLU A 218 -12.93 17.13 29.78
C GLU A 218 -13.91 16.70 30.88
N SER A 219 -13.41 16.34 32.06
CA SER A 219 -14.25 16.02 33.21
C SER A 219 -14.51 17.24 34.11
N ASN A 220 -15.77 17.66 34.19
CA ASN A 220 -16.23 18.63 35.20
C ASN A 220 -16.22 18.06 36.64
N TYR A 221 -16.11 16.74 36.80
CA TYR A 221 -16.18 16.03 38.08
C TYR A 221 -14.82 15.62 38.66
N GLN A 222 -13.74 15.72 37.89
CA GLN A 222 -12.39 15.37 38.35
C GLN A 222 -11.47 16.61 38.38
N ASN A 223 -10.52 16.62 39.31
CA ASN A 223 -9.55 17.70 39.51
C ASN A 223 -8.41 17.70 38.45
N LEU A 224 -8.75 17.45 37.20
CA LEU A 224 -7.80 17.44 36.08
C LEU A 224 -7.86 18.80 35.37
N PRO A 225 -6.80 19.64 35.43
CA PRO A 225 -6.76 20.87 34.64
C PRO A 225 -6.73 20.59 33.13
N LEU A 226 -5.86 19.69 32.68
CA LEU A 226 -5.53 19.41 31.27
C LEU A 226 -5.21 17.91 31.11
N ASN A 227 -5.71 17.25 30.06
CA ASN A 227 -5.67 15.79 29.89
C ASN A 227 -5.70 15.39 28.40
N PHE A 228 -4.91 14.39 28.01
CA PHE A 228 -4.87 13.79 26.68
C PHE A 228 -4.95 12.24 26.76
N GLY A 229 -5.55 11.62 25.73
CA GLY A 229 -5.52 10.17 25.52
C GLY A 229 -6.14 9.32 26.62
N ASN A 230 -7.23 9.78 27.26
CA ASN A 230 -7.95 9.05 28.33
C ASN A 230 -7.03 8.39 29.39
N SER A 231 -6.03 9.15 29.85
CA SER A 231 -4.97 8.79 30.82
C SER A 231 -3.59 8.42 30.24
N ASP A 232 -3.40 8.49 28.91
CA ASP A 232 -2.06 8.38 28.29
C ASP A 232 -1.16 9.59 28.61
N LEU A 233 -1.72 10.80 28.77
CA LEU A 233 -1.03 11.95 29.37
C LEU A 233 -1.96 12.81 30.24
N VAL A 234 -1.90 12.58 31.55
CA VAL A 234 -2.59 13.37 32.58
C VAL A 234 -1.68 14.41 33.21
N ILE A 235 -2.18 15.61 33.51
CA ILE A 235 -1.48 16.60 34.34
C ILE A 235 -2.36 16.92 35.56
N ASN A 236 -1.83 16.78 36.76
CA ASN A 236 -2.47 17.22 38.00
C ASN A 236 -1.48 18.00 38.86
N GLU A 237 -1.75 19.29 39.10
CA GLU A 237 -0.90 20.31 39.75
C GLU A 237 0.56 20.37 39.27
N ASN A 238 1.36 19.35 39.58
CA ASN A 238 2.78 19.24 39.28
C ASN A 238 3.27 17.80 38.87
N ALA A 239 2.37 16.86 38.52
CA ALA A 239 2.69 15.45 38.16
C ALA A 239 1.86 14.85 36.98
N GLY A 240 2.24 13.65 36.44
CA GLY A 240 1.60 12.93 35.29
C GLY A 240 2.06 11.46 35.01
N THR A 241 1.48 10.74 34.02
CA THR A 241 1.57 9.24 33.76
C THR A 241 1.27 8.78 32.29
N CYS A 242 1.58 7.51 31.85
CA CYS A 242 1.37 6.88 30.47
C CYS A 242 1.47 5.29 30.43
N ASN A 243 0.86 4.49 29.49
CA ASN A 243 0.89 2.97 29.40
C ASN A 243 0.59 2.24 28.01
N GLN A 244 0.75 0.88 27.86
CA GLN A 244 0.33 0.00 26.69
C GLN A 244 0.16 -1.55 27.06
N ALA A 245 -0.31 -2.48 26.17
CA ALA A 245 -0.94 -3.79 26.56
C ALA A 245 -0.64 -5.19 25.82
N GLN A 246 -1.51 -5.81 24.96
CA GLN A 246 -1.78 -7.32 24.94
C GLN A 246 -1.71 -8.19 23.60
N TYR A 247 -1.64 -9.55 23.75
CA TYR A 247 -2.29 -10.72 23.02
C TYR A 247 -1.55 -11.79 22.12
N GLU A 248 -2.07 -13.06 22.16
CA GLU A 248 -1.66 -14.39 21.55
C GLU A 248 -2.81 -15.48 21.75
N ASN A 249 -2.89 -16.77 21.28
CA ASN A 249 -2.37 -17.65 20.18
C ASN A 249 -2.90 -19.16 20.31
N LEU A 250 -2.59 -20.13 19.39
CA LEU A 250 -2.46 -21.65 19.49
C LEU A 250 -3.50 -22.74 18.97
N ASN A 251 -2.92 -23.88 18.46
CA ASN A 251 -3.28 -25.35 18.45
C ASN A 251 -4.41 -25.96 17.54
N GLU A 252 -4.49 -27.28 17.16
CA GLU A 252 -3.52 -28.45 17.00
C GLU A 252 -4.18 -29.76 16.42
N GLN A 253 -3.71 -30.35 15.29
CA GLN A 253 -3.65 -31.82 14.91
C GLN A 253 -3.53 -32.11 13.38
N ASN A 254 -2.95 -33.22 12.87
CA ASN A 254 -1.57 -33.74 13.01
C ASN A 254 -1.12 -34.50 11.71
N GLY A 255 -1.18 -33.86 10.55
CA GLY A 255 -0.93 -34.45 9.22
C GLY A 255 0.52 -34.87 8.88
N SER A 256 1.41 -35.03 9.87
CA SER A 256 2.83 -35.38 9.63
C SER A 256 2.99 -36.70 8.88
N ASP A 257 2.25 -37.73 9.31
CA ASP A 257 2.27 -39.08 8.73
C ASP A 257 1.86 -39.10 7.24
N ILE A 258 1.10 -38.09 6.80
CA ILE A 258 0.64 -37.95 5.41
C ILE A 258 1.73 -37.31 4.54
N LEU A 259 2.56 -36.43 5.09
CA LEU A 259 3.74 -35.91 4.38
C LEU A 259 4.77 -37.01 4.15
N ASP A 260 5.03 -37.85 5.15
CA ASP A 260 5.99 -38.97 5.03
C ASP A 260 5.56 -39.97 3.95
N LEU A 261 4.26 -40.19 3.77
CA LEU A 261 3.70 -40.98 2.66
C LEU A 261 3.96 -40.34 1.29
N ILE A 262 3.90 -39.01 1.17
CA ILE A 262 4.23 -38.29 -0.08
C ILE A 262 5.71 -38.46 -0.42
N ILE A 263 6.61 -38.27 0.54
CA ILE A 263 8.07 -38.45 0.36
C ILE A 263 8.37 -39.85 -0.16
N ALA A 264 7.90 -40.88 0.54
CA ALA A 264 8.13 -42.27 0.16
C ALA A 264 7.49 -42.67 -1.19
N SER A 265 6.43 -41.97 -1.61
CA SER A 265 5.80 -42.19 -2.92
C SER A 265 6.58 -41.54 -4.06
N ASP A 266 7.24 -40.40 -3.81
CA ASP A 266 8.11 -39.72 -4.78
C ASP A 266 9.43 -40.49 -4.98
N GLU A 267 10.06 -40.96 -3.89
CA GLU A 267 11.25 -41.83 -3.93
C GLU A 267 11.02 -43.14 -4.70
N LEU A 268 9.78 -43.65 -4.70
CA LEU A 268 9.37 -44.86 -5.40
C LEU A 268 8.80 -44.61 -6.80
N LEU A 269 8.77 -43.36 -7.28
CA LEU A 269 8.25 -42.95 -8.59
C LEU A 269 6.78 -43.38 -8.80
N LEU A 270 5.94 -43.16 -7.79
CA LEU A 270 4.51 -43.51 -7.79
C LEU A 270 3.62 -42.30 -8.09
N ASP A 271 3.80 -41.68 -9.25
CA ASP A 271 3.22 -40.38 -9.64
C ASP A 271 1.70 -40.25 -9.40
N GLU A 272 0.92 -41.30 -9.68
CA GLU A 272 -0.53 -41.34 -9.44
C GLU A 272 -0.88 -41.28 -7.93
N LEU A 273 -0.06 -41.91 -7.09
CA LEU A 273 -0.20 -41.89 -5.63
C LEU A 273 0.27 -40.54 -5.07
N VAL A 274 1.42 -40.03 -5.53
CA VAL A 274 1.93 -38.68 -5.19
C VAL A 274 0.88 -37.60 -5.52
N THR A 275 0.19 -37.73 -6.66
CA THR A 275 -0.92 -36.84 -7.04
C THR A 275 -2.11 -37.00 -6.07
N SER A 276 -2.57 -38.23 -5.84
CA SER A 276 -3.75 -38.53 -5.01
C SER A 276 -3.59 -38.09 -3.55
N VAL A 277 -2.40 -38.26 -2.97
CA VAL A 277 -2.12 -37.91 -1.57
C VAL A 277 -1.95 -36.40 -1.38
N GLN A 278 -1.41 -35.67 -2.37
CA GLN A 278 -1.39 -34.20 -2.35
C GLN A 278 -2.82 -33.62 -2.28
N GLU A 279 -3.73 -34.10 -3.13
CA GLU A 279 -5.13 -33.66 -3.12
C GLU A 279 -5.82 -33.97 -1.78
N TYR A 280 -5.53 -35.13 -1.20
CA TYR A 280 -6.03 -35.49 0.13
C TYR A 280 -5.50 -34.57 1.24
N LEU A 281 -4.20 -34.31 1.27
CA LEU A 281 -3.55 -33.49 2.30
C LEU A 281 -4.05 -32.03 2.25
N ILE A 282 -4.09 -31.43 1.05
CA ILE A 282 -4.59 -30.06 0.84
C ILE A 282 -6.06 -29.91 1.26
N LYS A 283 -6.89 -30.92 0.97
CA LYS A 283 -8.35 -30.85 1.20
C LYS A 283 -8.77 -31.15 2.64
N ASN A 284 -8.02 -31.99 3.36
CA ASN A 284 -8.47 -32.56 4.64
C ASN A 284 -7.55 -32.22 5.84
N GLN A 285 -6.40 -31.58 5.62
CA GLN A 285 -5.42 -31.21 6.67
C GLN A 285 -4.92 -29.75 6.50
N THR A 286 -5.78 -28.88 5.98
CA THR A 286 -5.52 -27.45 5.73
C THR A 286 -4.91 -26.73 6.94
N GLU A 287 -5.47 -26.96 8.13
CA GLU A 287 -5.03 -26.36 9.40
C GLU A 287 -3.61 -26.83 9.76
N TRP A 288 -3.37 -28.14 9.76
CA TRP A 288 -2.03 -28.69 10.03
C TRP A 288 -0.95 -28.21 9.05
N LEU A 289 -1.30 -28.06 7.77
CA LEU A 289 -0.41 -27.48 6.74
C LEU A 289 -0.02 -26.03 7.07
N GLN A 290 -0.88 -25.28 7.74
CA GLN A 290 -0.58 -23.93 8.23
C GLN A 290 0.26 -23.99 9.51
N GLU A 291 -0.07 -24.87 10.46
CA GLU A 291 0.70 -25.05 11.71
C GLU A 291 2.16 -25.48 11.46
N ASN A 292 2.39 -26.35 10.47
CA ASN A 292 3.70 -26.96 10.21
C ASN A 292 4.41 -26.37 8.98
N PHE A 293 3.84 -25.32 8.38
CA PHE A 293 4.26 -24.71 7.11
C PHE A 293 5.79 -24.56 6.95
N TYR A 294 6.46 -23.98 7.94
CA TYR A 294 7.90 -23.70 7.91
C TYR A 294 8.78 -24.95 7.99
N ARG A 295 8.28 -26.05 8.57
CA ARG A 295 9.00 -27.33 8.62
C ARG A 295 8.91 -28.05 7.27
N ILE A 296 7.72 -28.02 6.66
CA ILE A 296 7.36 -28.85 5.52
C ILE A 296 7.71 -28.20 4.18
N ILE A 297 7.83 -26.86 4.11
CA ILE A 297 8.17 -26.15 2.88
C ILE A 297 9.50 -26.62 2.27
N HIS A 298 10.55 -26.81 3.07
CA HIS A 298 11.85 -27.30 2.58
C HIS A 298 11.71 -28.65 1.88
N THR A 299 11.08 -29.63 2.54
CA THR A 299 10.83 -30.96 1.99
C THR A 299 10.01 -30.90 0.70
N VAL A 300 8.87 -30.20 0.74
CA VAL A 300 7.92 -30.17 -0.39
C VAL A 300 8.50 -29.49 -1.62
N PHE A 301 9.41 -28.53 -1.47
CA PHE A 301 10.08 -27.89 -2.61
C PHE A 301 11.26 -28.67 -3.20
N GLN A 302 11.80 -29.66 -2.47
CA GLN A 302 12.81 -30.59 -2.99
C GLN A 302 12.20 -31.73 -3.82
N LEU A 303 10.96 -32.14 -3.55
CA LEU A 303 10.26 -33.22 -4.27
C LEU A 303 9.73 -32.72 -5.62
N GLU A 304 10.28 -33.21 -6.74
CA GLU A 304 9.97 -32.66 -8.07
C GLU A 304 8.50 -32.87 -8.49
N ASN A 305 7.86 -33.97 -8.09
CA ASN A 305 6.46 -34.24 -8.45
C ASN A 305 5.43 -33.59 -7.49
N CYS A 306 5.87 -32.90 -6.43
CA CYS A 306 4.98 -32.24 -5.46
C CYS A 306 4.40 -30.89 -5.94
N LYS A 307 4.15 -30.77 -7.25
CA LYS A 307 3.74 -29.52 -7.90
C LYS A 307 2.37 -29.02 -7.47
N GLN A 308 1.45 -29.86 -6.96
CA GLN A 308 0.20 -29.35 -6.41
C GLN A 308 0.43 -28.65 -5.07
N LEU A 309 1.18 -29.29 -4.16
CA LEU A 309 1.42 -28.79 -2.81
C LEU A 309 2.36 -27.56 -2.81
N GLN A 310 3.35 -27.53 -3.70
CA GLN A 310 4.16 -26.33 -3.97
C GLN A 310 3.30 -25.14 -4.44
N ASN A 311 2.34 -25.36 -5.36
CA ASN A 311 1.43 -24.31 -5.79
C ASN A 311 0.47 -23.86 -4.67
N TYR A 312 -0.04 -24.78 -3.85
CA TYR A 312 -0.85 -24.46 -2.67
C TYR A 312 -0.09 -23.57 -1.67
N PHE A 313 1.17 -23.91 -1.35
CA PHE A 313 2.02 -23.06 -0.51
C PHE A 313 2.31 -21.70 -1.15
N PHE A 314 2.55 -21.63 -2.46
CA PHE A 314 2.67 -20.35 -3.14
C PHE A 314 1.38 -19.53 -3.11
N GLU A 315 0.20 -20.14 -3.22
CA GLU A 315 -1.07 -19.41 -3.16
C GLU A 315 -1.32 -18.83 -1.75
N ILE A 316 -0.87 -19.52 -0.68
CA ILE A 316 -0.82 -18.96 0.69
C ILE A 316 0.18 -17.82 0.79
N ILE A 317 1.48 -18.05 0.53
CA ILE A 317 2.54 -17.03 0.68
C ILE A 317 2.24 -15.81 -0.20
N CYS A 318 1.71 -16.01 -1.41
CA CYS A 318 1.39 -14.88 -2.27
C CYS A 318 0.22 -14.07 -1.72
N SER A 319 -0.81 -14.70 -1.14
CA SER A 319 -1.97 -13.99 -0.60
C SER A 319 -1.66 -13.25 0.70
N GLU A 320 -0.92 -13.87 1.62
CA GLU A 320 -0.54 -13.32 2.93
C GLU A 320 0.97 -13.52 3.21
N PRO A 321 1.85 -12.72 2.58
CA PRO A 321 3.31 -12.90 2.68
C PRO A 321 3.91 -12.48 4.03
N GLU A 322 3.27 -11.56 4.75
CA GLU A 322 3.87 -10.89 5.92
C GLU A 322 4.24 -11.82 7.09
N PRO A 323 3.42 -12.82 7.49
CA PRO A 323 3.83 -13.81 8.49
C PRO A 323 5.04 -14.64 8.03
N PHE A 324 5.04 -15.03 6.75
CA PHE A 324 6.07 -15.91 6.18
C PHE A 324 7.45 -15.25 6.13
N PHE A 325 7.56 -14.05 5.57
CA PHE A 325 8.84 -13.34 5.45
C PHE A 325 9.40 -12.87 6.80
N ASN A 326 8.56 -12.67 7.81
CA ASN A 326 9.00 -12.34 9.17
C ASN A 326 9.44 -13.57 9.99
N SER A 327 9.19 -14.80 9.53
CA SER A 327 9.64 -16.01 10.20
C SER A 327 11.17 -16.17 10.16
N PRO A 328 11.83 -16.62 11.24
CA PRO A 328 13.25 -16.96 11.22
C PRO A 328 13.58 -18.15 10.30
N ASP A 329 12.57 -18.93 9.87
CA ASP A 329 12.75 -20.02 8.92
C ASP A 329 12.87 -19.54 7.46
N PHE A 330 12.29 -18.37 7.12
CA PHE A 330 12.48 -17.77 5.78
C PHE A 330 13.97 -17.54 5.48
N LEU A 331 14.77 -17.16 6.49
CA LEU A 331 16.21 -16.93 6.37
C LEU A 331 17.03 -18.20 6.08
N LYS A 332 16.42 -19.40 6.20
CA LYS A 332 17.05 -20.70 5.95
C LYS A 332 16.76 -21.25 4.56
N LEU A 333 15.78 -20.67 3.84
CA LEU A 333 15.31 -21.18 2.55
C LEU A 333 16.40 -21.18 1.47
N GLU A 334 16.29 -22.15 0.58
CA GLU A 334 17.15 -22.29 -0.59
C GLU A 334 16.91 -21.18 -1.61
N GLU A 335 17.98 -20.79 -2.32
CA GLU A 335 17.98 -19.71 -3.32
C GLU A 335 16.91 -19.93 -4.40
N SER A 336 16.70 -21.18 -4.82
CA SER A 336 15.68 -21.63 -5.76
C SER A 336 14.26 -21.21 -5.35
N ILE A 337 13.88 -21.49 -4.09
CA ILE A 337 12.54 -21.24 -3.54
C ILE A 337 12.29 -19.72 -3.44
N VAL A 338 13.27 -18.98 -2.91
CA VAL A 338 13.17 -17.52 -2.79
C VAL A 338 13.13 -16.87 -4.18
N LEU A 339 13.88 -17.40 -5.15
CA LEU A 339 13.92 -16.85 -6.50
C LEU A 339 12.59 -17.08 -7.24
N GLU A 340 11.96 -18.24 -7.06
CA GLU A 340 10.61 -18.48 -7.58
C GLU A 340 9.58 -17.54 -6.94
N LEU A 341 9.63 -17.30 -5.62
CA LEU A 341 8.78 -16.30 -4.95
C LEU A 341 8.96 -14.89 -5.53
N VAL A 342 10.19 -14.38 -5.62
CA VAL A 342 10.46 -13.00 -6.07
C VAL A 342 9.97 -12.77 -7.50
N LYS A 343 10.03 -13.79 -8.37
CA LYS A 343 9.51 -13.76 -9.75
C LYS A 343 7.99 -13.55 -9.83
N ARG A 344 7.20 -13.97 -8.83
CA ARG A 344 5.72 -13.99 -8.91
C ARG A 344 5.07 -12.61 -8.89
N ALA A 345 4.25 -12.33 -9.89
CA ALA A 345 3.47 -11.09 -9.99
C ALA A 345 2.24 -11.03 -9.04
N ASP A 346 1.83 -12.17 -8.47
CA ASP A 346 0.71 -12.26 -7.51
C ASP A 346 1.13 -12.20 -6.03
N LEU A 347 2.43 -12.08 -5.73
CA LEU A 347 2.96 -11.90 -4.37
C LEU A 347 2.54 -10.54 -3.77
N GLN A 348 1.67 -10.55 -2.74
CA GLN A 348 1.05 -9.37 -2.14
C GLN A 348 1.96 -8.58 -1.18
N ILE A 349 3.17 -8.22 -1.62
CA ILE A 349 4.16 -7.48 -0.83
C ILE A 349 4.54 -6.15 -1.48
N ASP A 350 4.74 -5.11 -0.66
CA ASP A 350 5.32 -3.85 -1.11
C ASP A 350 6.82 -4.07 -1.44
N GLU A 351 7.28 -3.67 -2.62
CA GLU A 351 8.61 -4.08 -3.16
C GLU A 351 9.79 -3.69 -2.25
N ILE A 352 9.62 -2.63 -1.47
CA ILE A 352 10.58 -2.13 -0.49
C ILE A 352 10.72 -3.04 0.74
N GLU A 353 9.65 -3.73 1.14
CA GLU A 353 9.70 -4.75 2.19
C GLU A 353 10.37 -6.02 1.65
N LEU A 354 10.03 -6.43 0.43
CA LEU A 354 10.72 -7.55 -0.22
C LEU A 354 12.23 -7.31 -0.34
N TRP A 355 12.65 -6.09 -0.70
CA TRP A 355 14.07 -5.70 -0.69
C TRP A 355 14.71 -5.89 0.70
N ASN A 356 14.05 -5.43 1.76
CA ASN A 356 14.56 -5.62 3.13
C ASN A 356 14.65 -7.10 3.53
N PHE A 357 13.69 -7.94 3.12
CA PHE A 357 13.74 -9.38 3.38
C PHE A 357 14.84 -10.08 2.58
N LEU A 358 15.08 -9.68 1.32
CA LEU A 358 16.20 -10.20 0.53
C LEU A 358 17.55 -9.81 1.13
N ILE A 359 17.74 -8.58 1.60
CA ILE A 359 18.96 -8.18 2.33
C ILE A 359 19.18 -9.05 3.58
N LYS A 360 18.14 -9.27 4.40
CA LYS A 360 18.23 -10.18 5.57
C LYS A 360 18.60 -11.61 5.16
N TRP A 361 17.97 -12.15 4.11
CA TRP A 361 18.24 -13.51 3.61
C TRP A 361 19.67 -13.65 3.07
N GLY A 362 20.12 -12.72 2.23
CA GLY A 362 21.48 -12.73 1.69
C GLY A 362 22.55 -12.69 2.79
N MET A 363 22.36 -11.85 3.81
CA MET A 363 23.24 -11.81 4.99
C MET A 363 23.18 -13.10 5.83
N ALA A 364 22.05 -13.81 5.85
CA ALA A 364 21.93 -15.10 6.52
C ALA A 364 22.62 -16.23 5.73
N GLN A 365 22.65 -16.17 4.39
CA GLN A 365 23.38 -17.14 3.57
C GLN A 365 24.90 -16.88 3.60
N THR A 366 25.33 -15.63 3.44
CA THR A 366 26.76 -15.27 3.50
C THR A 366 27.33 -15.41 4.90
N SER A 367 28.17 -16.42 5.12
CA SER A 367 28.76 -16.76 6.43
C SER A 367 29.46 -15.60 7.14
N VAL A 368 30.12 -14.71 6.39
CA VAL A 368 30.86 -13.54 6.91
C VAL A 368 29.93 -12.41 7.42
N LEU A 369 28.68 -12.38 6.97
CA LEU A 369 27.72 -11.30 7.26
C LEU A 369 26.74 -11.62 8.39
N ARG A 370 26.68 -12.88 8.85
CA ARG A 370 25.73 -13.36 9.87
C ARG A 370 25.79 -12.61 11.20
N GLU A 371 26.95 -12.08 11.56
CA GLU A 371 27.19 -11.31 12.80
C GLU A 371 27.24 -9.78 12.54
N LYS A 372 27.01 -9.32 11.30
CA LYS A 372 27.08 -7.89 10.95
C LYS A 372 25.72 -7.21 11.05
N ASP A 373 25.76 -5.96 11.50
CA ASP A 373 24.60 -5.08 11.50
C ASP A 373 24.36 -4.49 10.09
N ALA A 374 23.16 -4.71 9.56
CA ALA A 374 22.72 -4.16 8.27
C ALA A 374 22.47 -2.63 8.33
N THR A 375 22.26 -2.07 9.52
CA THR A 375 21.99 -0.65 9.73
C THR A 375 23.27 0.18 9.89
N ASN A 376 24.38 -0.45 10.29
CA ASN A 376 25.69 0.18 10.41
C ASN A 376 26.67 -0.32 9.34
N LEU A 377 26.54 0.21 8.12
CA LEU A 377 27.42 -0.11 7.00
C LEU A 377 28.83 0.51 7.09
N CYS A 378 29.20 1.13 8.22
CA CYS A 378 30.56 1.66 8.41
C CYS A 378 31.59 0.54 8.64
N ASP A 379 31.16 -0.57 9.23
CA ASP A 379 31.99 -1.73 9.58
C ASP A 379 32.02 -2.81 8.46
N TRP A 380 31.62 -2.41 7.24
CA TRP A 380 31.59 -3.25 6.05
C TRP A 380 32.78 -2.91 5.13
N SER A 381 33.63 -3.91 4.92
CA SER A 381 34.73 -3.90 3.94
C SER A 381 34.21 -4.07 2.51
N GLU A 382 35.08 -3.89 1.51
CA GLU A 382 34.72 -4.15 0.12
C GLU A 382 34.34 -5.63 -0.12
N ASN A 383 34.93 -6.57 0.61
CA ASN A 383 34.59 -8.00 0.50
C ASN A 383 33.18 -8.28 0.99
N ASP A 384 32.75 -7.64 2.09
CA ASP A 384 31.40 -7.81 2.64
C ASP A 384 30.30 -7.45 1.61
N PHE A 385 30.54 -6.42 0.80
CA PHE A 385 29.64 -6.04 -0.29
C PHE A 385 29.69 -7.01 -1.48
N MET A 386 30.88 -7.51 -1.87
CA MET A 386 31.01 -8.47 -2.97
C MET A 386 30.37 -9.82 -2.66
N GLU A 387 30.44 -10.29 -1.41
CA GLU A 387 29.79 -11.54 -1.00
C GLU A 387 28.26 -11.40 -0.97
N LEU A 388 27.73 -10.23 -0.59
CA LEU A 388 26.30 -9.93 -0.66
C LEU A 388 25.81 -9.72 -2.11
N GLU A 389 26.64 -9.12 -2.97
CA GLU A 389 26.40 -9.00 -4.42
C GLU A 389 26.28 -10.40 -5.05
N SER A 390 27.23 -11.30 -4.75
CA SER A 390 27.20 -12.69 -5.18
C SER A 390 25.89 -13.39 -4.76
N ALA A 391 25.48 -13.25 -3.49
CA ALA A 391 24.26 -13.86 -2.95
C ALA A 391 22.95 -13.26 -3.51
N LEU A 392 22.93 -11.99 -3.92
CA LEU A 392 21.71 -11.30 -4.37
C LEU A 392 21.58 -11.13 -5.89
N ASN A 393 22.65 -11.36 -6.67
CA ASN A 393 22.70 -11.11 -8.11
C ASN A 393 21.51 -11.73 -8.88
N GLN A 394 21.15 -12.99 -8.61
CA GLN A 394 20.04 -13.67 -9.31
C GLN A 394 18.65 -13.03 -9.07
N PHE A 395 18.49 -12.26 -8.00
CA PHE A 395 17.22 -11.63 -7.63
C PHE A 395 17.04 -10.24 -8.24
N ILE A 396 18.14 -9.52 -8.52
CA ILE A 396 18.11 -8.09 -8.87
C ILE A 396 17.24 -7.81 -10.10
N GLU A 397 17.26 -8.67 -11.12
CA GLU A 397 16.47 -8.52 -12.35
C GLU A 397 14.96 -8.71 -12.15
N TYR A 398 14.52 -9.21 -10.99
CA TYR A 398 13.11 -9.47 -10.65
C TYR A 398 12.52 -8.47 -9.65
N ILE A 399 13.27 -7.43 -9.26
CA ILE A 399 12.87 -6.41 -8.30
C ILE A 399 12.38 -5.15 -9.03
N ARG A 400 11.15 -4.73 -8.74
CA ARG A 400 10.49 -3.54 -9.32
C ARG A 400 10.97 -2.26 -8.63
N PHE A 401 12.25 -1.92 -8.77
CA PHE A 401 12.82 -0.73 -8.11
C PHE A 401 12.05 0.59 -8.40
N CYS A 402 11.35 0.69 -9.54
CA CYS A 402 10.51 1.84 -9.88
C CYS A 402 9.18 1.92 -9.10
N GLU A 403 8.75 0.84 -8.44
CA GLU A 403 7.57 0.78 -7.54
C GLU A 403 7.90 1.19 -6.08
N ILE A 404 9.18 1.43 -5.79
CA ILE A 404 9.70 1.96 -4.52
C ILE A 404 9.68 3.49 -4.61
N SER A 405 9.30 4.20 -3.53
CA SER A 405 9.39 5.67 -3.55
C SER A 405 10.85 6.16 -3.50
N SER A 406 11.15 7.33 -4.09
CA SER A 406 12.51 7.89 -4.09
C SER A 406 13.12 8.03 -2.69
N LYS A 407 12.28 8.38 -1.70
CA LYS A 407 12.64 8.51 -0.29
C LYS A 407 13.05 7.15 0.30
N GLU A 408 12.24 6.13 0.05
CA GLU A 408 12.50 4.77 0.52
C GLU A 408 13.74 4.17 -0.15
N PHE A 409 13.86 4.32 -1.47
CA PHE A 409 15.03 3.94 -2.25
C PHE A 409 16.30 4.54 -1.65
N TYR A 410 16.30 5.84 -1.34
CA TYR A 410 17.46 6.47 -0.69
C TYR A 410 17.72 5.96 0.74
N SER A 411 16.67 5.69 1.52
CA SER A 411 16.84 5.26 2.91
C SER A 411 17.23 3.78 3.09
N ARG A 412 16.82 2.88 2.19
CA ARG A 412 16.88 1.42 2.36
C ARG A 412 17.59 0.67 1.23
N VAL A 413 17.63 1.21 0.01
CA VAL A 413 18.29 0.57 -1.15
C VAL A 413 19.67 1.18 -1.41
N TRP A 414 19.76 2.51 -1.45
CA TRP A 414 20.98 3.27 -1.69
C TRP A 414 22.15 3.02 -0.70
N PRO A 415 21.94 2.67 0.59
CA PRO A 415 23.05 2.25 1.46
C PRO A 415 23.82 1.05 0.88
N PHE A 416 23.09 0.12 0.25
CA PHE A 416 23.61 -1.09 -0.39
C PHE A 416 23.92 -0.92 -1.88
N LYS A 417 24.02 0.31 -2.40
CA LYS A 417 24.27 0.59 -3.84
C LYS A 417 25.53 -0.04 -4.46
N LYS A 418 26.42 -0.63 -3.66
CA LYS A 418 27.54 -1.44 -4.17
C LYS A 418 27.10 -2.81 -4.69
N VAL A 419 26.01 -3.34 -4.16
CA VAL A 419 25.38 -4.64 -4.46
C VAL A 419 24.55 -4.57 -5.76
N LEU A 420 24.45 -3.39 -6.38
CA LEU A 420 23.63 -3.14 -7.56
C LEU A 420 24.48 -2.62 -8.72
N PRO A 421 24.24 -3.04 -9.97
CA PRO A 421 24.94 -2.51 -11.13
C PRO A 421 24.85 -0.99 -11.26
N GLU A 422 25.96 -0.30 -11.56
CA GLU A 422 25.97 1.18 -11.67
C GLU A 422 24.96 1.68 -12.72
N THR A 423 24.76 0.94 -13.81
CA THR A 423 23.75 1.24 -14.84
C THR A 423 22.31 1.16 -14.33
N LEU A 424 22.00 0.17 -13.48
CA LEU A 424 20.66 0.05 -12.87
C LEU A 424 20.39 1.23 -11.94
N ILE A 425 21.39 1.65 -11.16
CA ILE A 425 21.29 2.83 -10.30
C ILE A 425 21.07 4.10 -11.14
N GLU A 426 21.84 4.31 -12.21
CA GLU A 426 21.67 5.48 -13.07
C GLU A 426 20.31 5.50 -13.77
N ASN A 427 19.78 4.35 -14.19
CA ASN A 427 18.41 4.23 -14.71
C ASN A 427 17.34 4.62 -13.67
N ILE A 428 17.43 4.09 -12.44
CA ILE A 428 16.48 4.40 -11.35
C ILE A 428 16.55 5.88 -10.96
N VAL A 429 17.77 6.44 -10.93
CA VAL A 429 18.00 7.86 -10.68
C VAL A 429 17.41 8.73 -11.79
N SER A 430 17.55 8.34 -13.06
CA SER A 430 16.95 9.05 -14.20
C SER A 430 15.41 9.04 -14.11
N PHE A 431 14.80 7.88 -13.81
CA PHE A 431 13.35 7.75 -13.62
C PHE A 431 12.78 8.77 -12.62
N TYR A 432 13.36 8.85 -11.41
CA TYR A 432 12.90 9.82 -10.39
C TYR A 432 13.18 11.29 -10.74
N ASN A 433 14.18 11.59 -11.56
CA ASN A 433 14.55 12.98 -11.89
C ASN A 433 13.88 13.52 -13.16
N GLU A 434 13.48 12.66 -14.09
CA GLU A 434 13.02 13.09 -15.42
C GLU A 434 11.54 12.78 -15.70
N ASN A 435 10.88 11.99 -14.84
CA ASN A 435 9.51 11.46 -15.06
C ASN A 435 9.37 10.72 -16.42
N THR A 436 10.47 10.12 -16.88
CA THR A 436 10.56 9.45 -18.19
C THR A 436 9.87 8.09 -18.15
N THR A 437 8.93 7.85 -19.06
CA THR A 437 8.17 6.60 -19.16
C THR A 437 8.98 5.41 -19.68
N ASN A 438 10.26 5.59 -20.00
CA ASN A 438 11.17 4.55 -20.48
C ASN A 438 11.72 3.70 -19.32
N ASN A 439 10.83 3.01 -18.60
CA ASN A 439 11.22 1.97 -17.66
C ASN A 439 11.91 0.83 -18.43
N GLN A 440 13.24 0.72 -18.32
CA GLN A 440 13.97 -0.44 -18.87
C GLN A 440 13.62 -1.75 -18.12
N ASN A 441 13.12 -1.63 -16.88
CA ASN A 441 12.56 -2.76 -16.14
C ASN A 441 11.15 -3.07 -16.69
N ASN A 442 11.07 -4.02 -17.63
CA ASN A 442 9.82 -4.56 -18.19
C ASN A 442 8.96 -5.36 -17.17
N LEU A 443 9.19 -5.18 -15.87
CA LEU A 443 8.48 -5.90 -14.81
C LEU A 443 7.11 -5.26 -14.56
N ILE A 444 6.07 -6.06 -14.70
CA ILE A 444 4.71 -5.72 -14.34
C ILE A 444 4.61 -5.48 -12.82
N PRO A 445 3.95 -4.40 -12.33
CA PRO A 445 3.71 -4.16 -10.91
C PRO A 445 3.05 -5.36 -10.22
N ARG A 446 3.29 -5.55 -8.92
CA ARG A 446 2.55 -6.59 -8.18
C ARG A 446 1.10 -6.14 -8.03
N LEU A 447 0.17 -7.06 -8.31
CA LEU A 447 -1.26 -6.84 -8.09
C LEU A 447 -1.49 -6.57 -6.59
N GLY A 448 -2.47 -5.74 -6.25
CA GLY A 448 -2.87 -5.48 -4.86
C GLY A 448 -4.14 -6.26 -4.47
N ASN A 449 -4.32 -6.50 -3.18
CA ASN A 449 -5.35 -7.39 -2.66
C ASN A 449 -6.74 -6.73 -2.69
N VAL A 450 -7.76 -7.45 -3.18
CA VAL A 450 -9.18 -7.09 -3.06
C VAL A 450 -9.93 -8.28 -2.49
N ALA A 451 -10.29 -8.20 -1.20
CA ALA A 451 -10.93 -9.30 -0.47
C ALA A 451 -12.29 -9.68 -1.08
N ILE A 452 -12.52 -11.00 -1.23
CA ILE A 452 -13.73 -11.55 -1.83
C ILE A 452 -14.09 -12.91 -1.19
N GLY A 453 -15.37 -13.11 -0.87
CA GLY A 453 -15.87 -14.36 -0.27
C GLY A 453 -16.25 -15.43 -1.30
N SER A 454 -15.43 -15.62 -2.33
CA SER A 454 -15.71 -16.49 -3.50
C SER A 454 -15.15 -17.90 -3.33
N LEU A 455 -15.86 -18.90 -3.88
CA LEU A 455 -15.34 -20.26 -4.08
C LEU A 455 -14.74 -20.48 -5.48
N ILE A 456 -15.01 -19.59 -6.43
CA ILE A 456 -14.52 -19.70 -7.81
C ILE A 456 -13.23 -18.91 -8.04
N ILE A 457 -13.08 -17.73 -7.43
CA ILE A 457 -11.96 -16.80 -7.68
C ILE A 457 -11.23 -16.32 -6.43
N GLN A 458 -9.91 -16.20 -6.55
CA GLN A 458 -9.03 -15.65 -5.51
C GLN A 458 -9.01 -14.10 -5.55
N PRO A 459 -8.59 -13.42 -4.46
CA PRO A 459 -8.52 -11.96 -4.39
C PRO A 459 -7.75 -11.29 -5.54
N LYS A 460 -6.71 -11.94 -6.07
CA LYS A 460 -5.96 -11.46 -7.25
C LYS A 460 -6.82 -11.33 -8.52
N HIS A 461 -7.87 -12.12 -8.66
CA HIS A 461 -8.84 -12.00 -9.76
C HIS A 461 -9.85 -10.89 -9.51
N ALA A 462 -10.29 -10.70 -8.26
CA ALA A 462 -11.14 -9.57 -7.88
C ALA A 462 -10.42 -8.22 -8.10
N ALA A 463 -9.11 -8.17 -7.88
CA ALA A 463 -8.26 -7.02 -8.22
C ALA A 463 -8.23 -6.73 -9.73
N ILE A 464 -8.03 -7.77 -10.57
CA ILE A 464 -8.06 -7.65 -12.03
C ILE A 464 -9.44 -7.18 -12.53
N ILE A 465 -10.52 -7.76 -12.00
CA ILE A 465 -11.90 -7.34 -12.33
C ILE A 465 -12.15 -5.89 -11.88
N SER A 466 -11.63 -5.47 -10.72
CA SER A 466 -11.71 -4.09 -10.26
C SER A 466 -11.00 -3.12 -11.19
N ASN A 467 -9.79 -3.46 -11.67
CA ASN A 467 -9.09 -2.69 -12.69
C ASN A 467 -9.90 -2.58 -14.00
N TRP A 468 -10.49 -3.69 -14.46
CA TRP A 468 -11.32 -3.71 -15.67
C TRP A 468 -12.59 -2.86 -15.57
N ILE A 469 -13.25 -2.83 -14.41
CA ILE A 469 -14.37 -1.93 -14.11
C ILE A 469 -13.90 -0.47 -14.15
N GLN A 470 -12.73 -0.17 -13.59
CA GLN A 470 -12.13 1.16 -13.56
C GLN A 470 -11.48 1.60 -14.89
N ARG A 471 -11.65 0.84 -15.99
CA ARG A 471 -10.98 1.03 -17.29
C ARG A 471 -9.44 1.15 -17.19
N LYS A 472 -8.84 0.54 -16.16
CA LYS A 472 -7.38 0.44 -15.99
C LYS A 472 -6.85 -0.81 -16.70
N GLU A 473 -5.55 -0.82 -16.95
CA GLU A 473 -4.83 -2.04 -17.34
C GLU A 473 -5.05 -3.14 -16.31
N PHE A 474 -5.17 -4.39 -16.77
CA PHE A 474 -5.51 -5.54 -15.91
C PHE A 474 -4.54 -5.69 -14.72
N ASN A 475 -3.28 -5.31 -14.95
CA ASN A 475 -2.16 -5.41 -14.04
C ASN A 475 -1.83 -4.12 -13.26
N ALA A 476 -2.68 -3.09 -13.34
CA ALA A 476 -2.48 -1.87 -12.59
C ALA A 476 -2.49 -2.15 -11.07
N ARG A 477 -1.57 -1.54 -10.33
CA ARG A 477 -1.49 -1.71 -8.87
C ARG A 477 -2.76 -1.16 -8.22
N ILE A 478 -3.42 -1.98 -7.40
CA ILE A 478 -4.52 -1.54 -6.52
C ILE A 478 -3.88 -0.89 -5.28
N PRO A 479 -4.10 0.40 -5.00
CA PRO A 479 -3.56 1.04 -3.80
C PRO A 479 -4.06 0.37 -2.51
N LYS A 480 -3.15 0.19 -1.54
CA LYS A 480 -3.46 -0.32 -0.19
C LYS A 480 -4.53 0.59 0.45
N GLY A 481 -5.65 0.02 0.89
CA GLY A 481 -6.83 0.78 1.36
C GLY A 481 -7.87 1.15 0.30
N SER A 482 -7.73 0.69 -0.96
CA SER A 482 -8.79 0.85 -1.98
C SER A 482 -10.06 0.10 -1.58
N LYS A 483 -11.17 0.82 -1.40
CA LYS A 483 -12.45 0.29 -0.88
C LYS A 483 -13.30 -0.41 -1.95
N TYR A 484 -12.71 -1.23 -2.82
CA TYR A 484 -13.47 -2.09 -3.73
C TYR A 484 -14.08 -3.24 -2.92
N ARG A 485 -15.40 -3.43 -3.02
CA ARG A 485 -16.12 -4.45 -2.26
C ARG A 485 -17.00 -5.31 -3.16
N PHE A 486 -16.91 -6.62 -2.94
CA PHE A 486 -17.65 -7.67 -3.63
C PHE A 486 -18.53 -8.40 -2.60
N ASP A 487 -19.77 -7.96 -2.41
CA ASP A 487 -20.73 -8.63 -1.53
C ASP A 487 -21.37 -9.80 -2.27
N LEU A 488 -21.15 -11.04 -1.80
CA LEU A 488 -21.76 -12.25 -2.37
C LEU A 488 -23.28 -12.23 -2.15
N VAL A 489 -24.05 -12.06 -3.22
CA VAL A 489 -25.52 -12.05 -3.17
C VAL A 489 -26.11 -13.42 -3.51
N TYR A 490 -25.54 -14.15 -4.47
CA TYR A 490 -26.01 -15.48 -4.89
C TYR A 490 -24.84 -16.46 -5.07
N ARG A 491 -25.05 -17.72 -4.70
CA ARG A 491 -24.16 -18.87 -4.98
C ARG A 491 -25.01 -20.09 -5.31
N LYS A 492 -24.80 -20.72 -6.47
CA LYS A 492 -25.60 -21.86 -6.96
C LYS A 492 -25.61 -23.05 -6.00
N SER A 493 -24.50 -23.41 -5.37
CA SER A 493 -24.47 -24.47 -4.35
C SER A 493 -25.19 -24.13 -3.03
N ARG A 494 -25.43 -22.83 -2.74
CA ARG A 494 -26.12 -22.34 -1.55
C ARG A 494 -27.63 -22.17 -1.78
N ASP A 495 -27.99 -21.59 -2.92
CA ASP A 495 -29.33 -21.07 -3.20
C ASP A 495 -30.14 -21.91 -4.20
N GLY A 496 -29.48 -22.83 -4.92
CA GLY A 496 -30.08 -23.60 -6.01
C GLY A 496 -29.94 -22.92 -7.38
N HIS A 497 -30.30 -23.67 -8.43
CA HIS A 497 -29.99 -23.32 -9.84
C HIS A 497 -31.20 -22.79 -10.64
N ASP A 498 -32.36 -22.57 -10.02
CA ASP A 498 -33.59 -22.21 -10.74
C ASP A 498 -33.60 -20.72 -11.16
N ILE A 499 -34.09 -20.46 -12.38
CA ILE A 499 -34.21 -19.11 -12.96
C ILE A 499 -34.90 -18.10 -12.02
N ASN A 500 -35.92 -18.50 -11.27
CA ASN A 500 -36.70 -17.56 -10.44
C ASN A 500 -35.91 -17.15 -9.20
N THR A 501 -35.17 -18.07 -8.59
CA THR A 501 -34.23 -17.73 -7.51
C THR A 501 -33.10 -16.83 -8.01
N ILE A 502 -32.44 -17.17 -9.12
CA ILE A 502 -31.37 -16.32 -9.68
C ILE A 502 -31.88 -14.89 -9.93
N ARG A 503 -33.06 -14.73 -10.55
CA ARG A 503 -33.66 -13.41 -10.77
C ARG A 503 -34.03 -12.70 -9.46
N ARG A 504 -34.61 -13.41 -8.49
CA ARG A 504 -35.04 -12.85 -7.20
C ARG A 504 -33.87 -12.28 -6.41
N GLU A 505 -32.76 -13.03 -6.29
CA GLU A 505 -31.59 -12.58 -5.53
C GLU A 505 -30.82 -11.46 -6.24
N CYS A 506 -30.94 -11.33 -7.58
CA CYS A 506 -30.26 -10.28 -8.36
C CYS A 506 -31.06 -8.97 -8.52
N ASN A 507 -32.36 -8.98 -8.22
CA ASN A 507 -33.29 -7.90 -8.57
C ASN A 507 -32.98 -6.58 -7.82
N GLY A 508 -32.71 -5.51 -8.57
CA GLY A 508 -32.60 -4.15 -8.01
C GLY A 508 -31.31 -3.84 -7.24
N LEU A 509 -30.27 -4.70 -7.33
CA LEU A 509 -29.03 -4.51 -6.58
C LEU A 509 -28.15 -3.35 -7.09
N GLY A 510 -28.32 -2.92 -8.34
CA GLY A 510 -27.34 -2.09 -9.05
C GLY A 510 -26.15 -2.91 -9.53
N ALA A 511 -24.97 -2.29 -9.61
CA ALA A 511 -23.77 -2.89 -10.21
C ALA A 511 -23.43 -4.29 -9.65
N CYS A 512 -23.36 -5.29 -10.55
CA CYS A 512 -23.11 -6.69 -10.22
C CYS A 512 -22.05 -7.33 -11.13
N VAL A 513 -21.30 -8.27 -10.56
CA VAL A 513 -20.33 -9.14 -11.25
C VAL A 513 -20.82 -10.58 -11.15
N LEU A 514 -21.03 -11.22 -12.31
CA LEU A 514 -21.30 -12.63 -12.47
C LEU A 514 -19.96 -13.40 -12.61
N ILE A 515 -19.78 -14.46 -11.82
CA ILE A 515 -18.66 -15.42 -11.90
C ILE A 515 -19.24 -16.83 -12.13
N ILE A 516 -18.71 -17.58 -13.08
CA ILE A 516 -19.11 -18.95 -13.42
C ILE A 516 -17.87 -19.82 -13.57
N LYS A 517 -17.96 -21.06 -13.08
CA LYS A 517 -17.04 -22.15 -13.40
C LYS A 517 -17.72 -23.16 -14.34
N THR A 518 -17.11 -23.51 -15.46
CA THR A 518 -17.63 -24.53 -16.40
C THR A 518 -17.34 -25.96 -15.92
N LYS A 519 -18.18 -26.94 -16.32
CA LYS A 519 -17.95 -28.37 -16.02
C LYS A 519 -16.97 -29.03 -17.00
N GLU A 520 -16.86 -28.50 -18.22
CA GLU A 520 -16.15 -29.16 -19.33
C GLU A 520 -14.62 -29.04 -19.23
N ASP A 521 -14.13 -27.87 -18.81
CA ASP A 521 -12.71 -27.51 -18.80
C ASP A 521 -12.28 -26.76 -17.52
N HIS A 522 -13.20 -26.60 -16.56
CA HIS A 522 -13.04 -25.78 -15.34
C HIS A 522 -12.61 -24.33 -15.60
N SER A 523 -12.90 -23.79 -16.79
CA SER A 523 -12.70 -22.38 -17.10
C SER A 523 -13.62 -21.49 -16.27
N ILE A 524 -13.04 -20.39 -15.81
CA ILE A 524 -13.72 -19.34 -15.08
C ILE A 524 -14.10 -18.24 -16.08
N ILE A 525 -15.38 -17.95 -16.17
CA ILE A 525 -15.94 -16.90 -17.04
C ILE A 525 -16.84 -15.96 -16.24
N GLY A 526 -17.20 -14.82 -16.81
CA GLY A 526 -18.08 -13.90 -16.13
C GLY A 526 -18.48 -12.67 -16.93
N GLY A 527 -19.18 -11.77 -16.27
CA GLY A 527 -19.57 -10.48 -16.84
C GLY A 527 -19.92 -9.45 -15.77
N TYR A 528 -19.58 -8.19 -16.06
CA TYR A 528 -19.94 -7.04 -15.25
C TYR A 528 -21.15 -6.33 -15.84
N ASN A 529 -22.22 -6.24 -15.06
CA ASN A 529 -23.40 -5.44 -15.36
C ASN A 529 -23.42 -4.22 -14.41
N PRO A 530 -23.11 -3.01 -14.89
CA PRO A 530 -23.08 -1.80 -14.05
C PRO A 530 -24.48 -1.33 -13.62
N LEU A 531 -25.55 -1.79 -14.28
CA LEU A 531 -26.94 -1.39 -14.01
C LEU A 531 -27.66 -2.33 -13.03
N GLY A 532 -27.16 -3.57 -12.91
CA GLY A 532 -27.89 -4.66 -12.27
C GLY A 532 -29.00 -5.24 -13.15
N TRP A 533 -29.70 -6.24 -12.62
CA TRP A 533 -30.87 -6.84 -13.27
C TRP A 533 -32.13 -6.43 -12.53
N ASN A 534 -33.22 -6.19 -13.26
CA ASN A 534 -34.47 -5.67 -12.71
C ASN A 534 -35.67 -6.40 -13.32
N ASP A 535 -36.64 -6.78 -12.49
CA ASP A 535 -37.83 -7.49 -12.96
C ASP A 535 -38.55 -6.70 -14.06
N CYS A 536 -38.52 -7.25 -15.28
CA CYS A 536 -39.12 -6.68 -16.48
C CYS A 536 -40.66 -6.59 -16.42
N ASN A 537 -41.31 -7.11 -15.37
CA ASN A 537 -42.72 -6.82 -15.07
C ASN A 537 -42.96 -5.39 -14.54
N LEU A 538 -41.91 -4.67 -14.09
CA LEU A 538 -42.03 -3.30 -13.55
C LEU A 538 -41.95 -2.20 -14.63
N ASN A 539 -41.22 -2.44 -15.73
CA ASN A 539 -40.92 -1.43 -16.75
C ASN A 539 -42.09 -1.19 -17.75
N THR A 540 -43.22 -0.72 -17.23
CA THR A 540 -44.28 -0.11 -18.05
C THR A 540 -43.93 1.35 -18.35
N TYR A 541 -43.39 1.60 -19.55
CA TYR A 541 -43.08 2.95 -20.04
C TYR A 541 -44.35 3.80 -20.22
N ASN A 542 -44.71 4.58 -19.20
CA ASN A 542 -45.64 5.69 -19.34
C ASN A 542 -44.97 6.82 -20.11
N THR A 543 -45.26 6.92 -21.41
CA THR A 543 -45.08 8.16 -22.19
C THR A 543 -46.47 8.67 -22.54
N TYR A 544 -46.84 9.83 -21.99
CA TYR A 544 -48.15 10.47 -22.21
C TYR A 544 -48.00 11.61 -23.21
N ASP A 545 -48.64 11.44 -24.37
CA ASP A 545 -49.54 12.37 -25.06
C ASP A 545 -49.76 11.87 -26.50
N ASP A 546 -50.96 11.90 -27.09
CA ASP A 546 -52.28 12.27 -26.58
C ASP A 546 -53.37 11.46 -27.34
N ASN A 547 -54.57 11.32 -26.75
CA ASN A 547 -55.83 10.90 -27.39
C ASN A 547 -55.76 9.73 -28.42
N SER A 548 -55.35 8.53 -27.99
CA SER A 548 -55.50 7.29 -28.77
C SER A 548 -55.87 6.09 -27.89
N SER A 549 -56.93 5.35 -28.27
CA SER A 549 -57.33 4.09 -27.63
C SER A 549 -56.53 2.90 -28.17
N SER A 550 -55.25 2.81 -27.81
CA SER A 550 -54.33 1.75 -28.25
C SER A 550 -53.89 0.81 -27.12
N TYR A 551 -53.69 -0.47 -27.46
CA TYR A 551 -53.47 -1.57 -26.51
C TYR A 551 -52.21 -1.41 -25.64
N LYS A 552 -52.30 -1.80 -24.36
CA LYS A 552 -51.14 -2.01 -23.49
C LYS A 552 -50.35 -3.24 -23.94
N TYR A 553 -49.29 -3.04 -24.73
CA TYR A 553 -48.31 -4.08 -24.99
C TYR A 553 -47.32 -4.16 -23.82
N SER A 554 -47.39 -5.24 -23.05
CA SER A 554 -46.30 -5.64 -22.14
C SER A 554 -45.16 -6.20 -22.98
N ASN A 555 -44.06 -5.44 -23.14
CA ASN A 555 -42.88 -5.97 -23.80
C ASN A 555 -42.30 -7.12 -22.95
N TYR A 556 -42.26 -8.34 -23.51
CA TYR A 556 -41.70 -9.52 -22.84
C TYR A 556 -40.17 -9.48 -22.71
N TYR A 557 -39.53 -8.41 -23.17
CA TYR A 557 -38.10 -8.15 -23.05
C TYR A 557 -37.84 -6.64 -23.09
N TYR A 558 -36.69 -6.22 -22.58
CA TYR A 558 -36.14 -4.89 -22.79
C TYR A 558 -34.60 -4.94 -22.84
N TRP A 559 -34.01 -3.90 -23.43
CA TRP A 559 -32.57 -3.68 -23.43
C TRP A 559 -32.22 -2.59 -22.42
N ALA A 560 -31.11 -2.76 -21.70
CA ALA A 560 -30.59 -1.75 -20.78
C ALA A 560 -29.21 -1.27 -21.27
N ASN A 561 -29.13 0.03 -21.57
CA ASN A 561 -28.04 0.62 -22.34
C ASN A 561 -26.87 1.03 -21.44
N THR A 562 -25.64 0.62 -21.75
CA THR A 562 -24.43 1.03 -21.02
C THR A 562 -23.16 0.80 -21.84
N SER A 563 -22.17 1.67 -21.66
CA SER A 563 -20.82 1.54 -22.23
C SER A 563 -19.82 0.85 -21.29
N GLU A 564 -20.19 0.59 -20.03
CA GLU A 564 -19.28 0.10 -18.99
C GLU A 564 -19.37 -1.42 -18.77
N SER A 565 -20.32 -2.10 -19.42
CA SER A 565 -20.41 -3.56 -19.36
C SER A 565 -19.30 -4.24 -20.15
N PHE A 566 -18.81 -5.35 -19.60
CA PHE A 566 -17.87 -6.25 -20.26
C PHE A 566 -18.13 -7.69 -19.81
N ILE A 567 -17.79 -8.65 -20.66
CA ILE A 567 -17.71 -10.07 -20.33
C ILE A 567 -16.25 -10.52 -20.37
N PHE A 568 -15.90 -11.59 -19.66
CA PHE A 568 -14.51 -12.03 -19.53
C PHE A 568 -14.35 -13.54 -19.37
N SER A 569 -13.14 -14.02 -19.59
CA SER A 569 -12.66 -15.35 -19.23
C SER A 569 -11.30 -15.23 -18.55
N LEU A 570 -11.08 -16.01 -17.49
CA LEU A 570 -9.79 -16.15 -16.80
C LEU A 570 -9.14 -17.51 -17.11
N GLY A 571 -9.72 -18.30 -18.04
CA GLY A 571 -9.38 -19.70 -18.23
C GLY A 571 -9.42 -20.46 -16.89
N ASN A 572 -8.45 -21.34 -16.64
CA ASN A 572 -8.34 -22.09 -15.38
C ASN A 572 -7.91 -21.25 -14.14
N GLY A 573 -7.90 -19.91 -14.22
CA GLY A 573 -7.53 -19.03 -13.11
C GLY A 573 -6.04 -19.05 -12.71
N ARG A 574 -5.18 -19.80 -13.41
CA ARG A 574 -3.74 -19.90 -13.09
C ARG A 574 -2.83 -19.07 -14.00
N ASN A 575 -3.15 -18.98 -15.29
CA ASN A 575 -2.29 -18.31 -16.28
C ASN A 575 -2.87 -16.98 -16.78
N LEU A 576 -2.29 -15.86 -16.31
CA LEU A 576 -2.67 -14.50 -16.72
C LEU A 576 -2.67 -14.28 -18.25
N LYS A 577 -1.85 -15.01 -19.02
CA LYS A 577 -1.81 -14.88 -20.49
C LYS A 577 -3.08 -15.40 -21.19
N ASN A 578 -3.90 -16.19 -20.48
CA ASN A 578 -5.16 -16.72 -20.99
C ASN A 578 -6.35 -15.80 -20.67
N PHE A 579 -6.13 -14.72 -19.91
CA PHE A 579 -7.20 -13.85 -19.43
C PHE A 579 -7.68 -12.95 -20.58
N LYS A 580 -8.97 -13.04 -20.92
CA LYS A 580 -9.63 -12.29 -21.99
C LYS A 580 -10.67 -11.36 -21.38
N ILE A 581 -10.64 -10.08 -21.72
CA ILE A 581 -11.77 -9.15 -21.56
C ILE A 581 -12.38 -8.85 -22.94
N SER A 582 -13.69 -8.69 -22.96
CA SER A 582 -14.49 -8.31 -24.12
C SER A 582 -15.50 -7.27 -23.66
N ARG A 583 -15.34 -6.01 -24.07
CA ARG A 583 -16.25 -4.91 -23.72
C ARG A 583 -17.42 -4.85 -24.70
N VAL A 584 -18.49 -4.17 -24.31
CA VAL A 584 -19.62 -3.93 -25.22
C VAL A 584 -19.23 -2.94 -26.32
N VAL A 585 -19.54 -3.27 -27.59
CA VAL A 585 -19.34 -2.41 -28.76
C VAL A 585 -20.62 -1.61 -29.03
N ASP A 586 -21.77 -2.27 -29.05
CA ASP A 586 -23.08 -1.61 -29.15
C ASP A 586 -23.69 -1.42 -27.76
N TYR A 587 -23.44 -0.24 -27.20
CA TYR A 587 -23.94 0.14 -25.87
C TYR A 587 -25.47 0.14 -25.76
N CYS A 588 -26.23 0.15 -26.86
CA CYS A 588 -27.68 0.02 -26.84
C CYS A 588 -28.15 -1.43 -26.64
N ASN A 589 -27.29 -2.41 -26.94
CA ASN A 589 -27.57 -3.84 -26.85
C ASN A 589 -26.66 -4.53 -25.82
N ALA A 590 -26.32 -3.83 -24.73
CA ALA A 590 -25.44 -4.34 -23.68
C ALA A 590 -26.10 -5.46 -22.84
N ILE A 591 -27.16 -5.14 -22.10
CA ILE A 591 -27.86 -6.10 -21.23
C ILE A 591 -29.25 -6.39 -21.80
N TYR A 592 -29.57 -7.68 -21.99
CA TYR A 592 -30.87 -8.13 -22.46
C TYR A 592 -31.66 -8.73 -21.29
N GLU A 593 -32.79 -8.16 -20.94
CA GLU A 593 -33.66 -8.69 -19.88
C GLU A 593 -34.97 -9.19 -20.49
N SER A 594 -35.45 -10.37 -20.08
CA SER A 594 -36.64 -10.97 -20.66
C SER A 594 -37.46 -11.84 -19.71
N ASN A 595 -38.77 -11.69 -19.80
CA ASN A 595 -39.78 -12.50 -19.11
C ASN A 595 -39.91 -13.93 -19.69
N HIS A 596 -39.17 -14.31 -20.74
CA HIS A 596 -39.11 -15.68 -21.21
C HIS A 596 -38.57 -16.63 -20.13
N ARG A 597 -39.21 -17.78 -19.94
CA ARG A 597 -39.00 -18.71 -18.80
C ARG A 597 -37.72 -19.56 -18.87
N ASN A 598 -36.76 -19.20 -19.71
CA ASN A 598 -35.59 -20.03 -20.06
C ASN A 598 -34.29 -19.22 -20.17
N ILE A 599 -34.22 -18.06 -19.52
CA ILE A 599 -33.03 -17.19 -19.46
C ILE A 599 -32.93 -16.66 -18.02
N SER A 600 -31.86 -16.98 -17.30
CA SER A 600 -31.59 -16.44 -15.96
C SER A 600 -31.06 -15.01 -16.05
N LEU A 601 -29.98 -14.84 -16.82
CA LEU A 601 -29.20 -13.60 -17.00
C LEU A 601 -28.68 -13.57 -18.45
N ASN A 602 -28.50 -12.38 -19.04
CA ASN A 602 -28.05 -12.26 -20.43
C ASN A 602 -27.30 -10.94 -20.73
N PHE A 603 -26.11 -11.07 -21.33
CA PHE A 603 -25.32 -10.00 -21.95
C PHE A 603 -25.34 -10.17 -23.47
N GLY A 604 -25.67 -9.11 -24.21
CA GLY A 604 -25.61 -9.08 -25.68
C GLY A 604 -26.60 -9.99 -26.40
N ASN A 605 -27.69 -10.44 -25.76
CA ASN A 605 -28.64 -11.45 -26.27
C ASN A 605 -28.03 -12.85 -26.56
N SER A 606 -26.80 -12.96 -27.07
CA SER A 606 -26.04 -14.23 -27.22
C SER A 606 -24.59 -14.21 -26.73
N ASP A 607 -23.99 -13.05 -26.44
CA ASP A 607 -22.57 -12.94 -26.06
C ASP A 607 -22.24 -13.71 -24.76
N LEU A 608 -23.10 -13.60 -23.74
CA LEU A 608 -23.12 -14.50 -22.58
C LEU A 608 -24.55 -14.67 -22.03
N VAL A 609 -25.14 -15.85 -22.17
CA VAL A 609 -26.51 -16.15 -21.72
C VAL A 609 -26.53 -17.32 -20.76
N ILE A 610 -27.23 -17.17 -19.64
CA ILE A 610 -27.39 -18.20 -18.60
C ILE A 610 -28.80 -18.78 -18.67
N LYS A 611 -28.94 -20.10 -18.59
CA LYS A 611 -30.19 -20.86 -18.75
C LYS A 611 -30.18 -22.06 -17.81
N ASP A 612 -30.72 -21.89 -16.61
CA ASP A 612 -30.66 -22.85 -15.50
C ASP A 612 -29.22 -23.35 -15.28
N ASP A 613 -28.94 -24.64 -15.53
CA ASP A 613 -27.64 -25.29 -15.34
C ASP A 613 -26.67 -25.14 -16.54
N THR A 614 -27.05 -24.39 -17.58
CA THR A 614 -26.33 -24.27 -18.87
C THR A 614 -26.14 -22.82 -19.31
N GLY A 615 -25.28 -22.60 -20.30
CA GLY A 615 -25.15 -21.29 -20.93
C GLY A 615 -24.67 -21.31 -22.38
N LEU A 616 -24.75 -20.12 -23.01
CA LEU A 616 -24.42 -19.84 -24.40
C LEU A 616 -23.38 -18.71 -24.46
N CYS A 617 -22.37 -18.85 -25.33
CA CYS A 617 -21.40 -17.79 -25.66
C CYS A 617 -21.17 -17.70 -27.17
N LYS A 618 -21.81 -16.71 -27.81
CA LYS A 618 -21.67 -16.36 -29.23
C LYS A 618 -21.61 -14.84 -29.37
N VAL A 619 -20.48 -14.33 -29.87
CA VAL A 619 -20.28 -12.91 -30.16
C VAL A 619 -21.43 -12.35 -31.01
N ASP A 620 -21.97 -11.20 -30.63
CA ASP A 620 -22.98 -10.43 -31.36
C ASP A 620 -22.77 -8.92 -31.16
N TYR A 621 -22.71 -8.43 -29.90
CA TYR A 621 -22.54 -7.00 -29.56
C TYR A 621 -21.31 -6.66 -28.71
N TYR A 622 -20.52 -7.65 -28.28
CA TYR A 622 -19.27 -7.45 -27.53
C TYR A 622 -18.03 -7.66 -28.43
N GLU A 623 -16.88 -7.10 -28.04
CA GLU A 623 -15.65 -7.00 -28.87
C GLU A 623 -15.11 -8.35 -29.37
N SER A 624 -15.15 -9.37 -28.52
CA SER A 624 -14.46 -10.64 -28.72
C SER A 624 -15.08 -11.80 -27.94
N ARG A 625 -14.58 -13.01 -28.18
CA ARG A 625 -15.14 -14.25 -27.64
C ARG A 625 -14.38 -14.76 -26.42
N ILE A 626 -15.11 -15.00 -25.33
CA ILE A 626 -14.54 -15.45 -24.05
C ILE A 626 -14.36 -16.98 -23.95
N LEU A 627 -15.17 -17.76 -24.68
CA LEU A 627 -15.05 -19.22 -24.81
C LEU A 627 -14.98 -19.65 -26.28
N ASP A 628 -14.25 -20.72 -26.56
CA ASP A 628 -14.16 -21.28 -27.92
C ASP A 628 -15.39 -22.15 -28.26
N SER A 629 -16.02 -22.76 -27.24
CA SER A 629 -17.30 -23.48 -27.34
C SER A 629 -18.52 -22.54 -27.40
N ILE A 630 -19.55 -22.92 -28.17
CA ILE A 630 -20.83 -22.17 -28.23
C ILE A 630 -21.67 -22.37 -26.98
N ASN A 631 -21.72 -23.59 -26.45
CA ASN A 631 -22.49 -23.94 -25.25
C ASN A 631 -21.53 -24.42 -24.15
N PHE A 632 -21.93 -24.26 -22.89
CA PHE A 632 -21.22 -24.75 -21.72
C PHE A 632 -22.20 -25.16 -20.61
N THR A 633 -21.72 -25.96 -19.65
CA THR A 633 -22.49 -26.40 -18.49
C THR A 633 -21.88 -25.81 -17.22
N ILE A 634 -22.73 -25.31 -16.32
CA ILE A 634 -22.29 -24.59 -15.12
C ILE A 634 -21.97 -25.58 -14.01
N GLU A 635 -20.73 -25.60 -13.52
CA GLU A 635 -20.31 -26.33 -12.32
C GLU A 635 -20.83 -25.59 -11.09
N GLU A 636 -20.31 -24.38 -10.89
CA GLU A 636 -20.65 -23.46 -9.81
C GLU A 636 -20.84 -22.05 -10.40
N MET A 637 -21.69 -21.24 -9.76
CA MET A 637 -21.96 -19.86 -10.18
C MET A 637 -22.14 -18.97 -8.96
N GLU A 638 -21.46 -17.83 -8.95
CA GLU A 638 -21.53 -16.82 -7.90
C GLU A 638 -21.82 -15.45 -8.50
N ILE A 639 -22.59 -14.64 -7.78
CA ILE A 639 -22.90 -13.27 -8.19
C ILE A 639 -22.60 -12.36 -7.01
N PHE A 640 -21.85 -11.30 -7.30
CA PHE A 640 -21.42 -10.30 -6.33
C PHE A 640 -22.05 -8.97 -6.67
N ARG A 641 -22.58 -8.27 -5.67
CA ARG A 641 -22.85 -6.84 -5.76
C ARG A 641 -21.50 -6.12 -5.63
N PHE A 642 -21.16 -5.32 -6.63
CA PHE A 642 -19.91 -4.56 -6.66
C PHE A 642 -20.17 -3.10 -6.31
N TYR A 643 -19.34 -2.55 -5.43
CA TYR A 643 -19.25 -1.10 -5.23
C TYR A 643 -17.87 -0.69 -4.78
N GLN A 644 -17.58 0.58 -5.00
CA GLN A 644 -16.40 1.28 -4.50
C GLN A 644 -16.93 2.37 -3.57
N SER A 645 -16.58 2.34 -2.28
CA SER A 645 -16.83 3.48 -1.41
C SER A 645 -15.74 4.54 -1.60
N GLU A 646 -16.16 5.81 -1.46
CA GLU A 646 -15.28 6.98 -1.34
C GLU A 646 -14.53 6.94 -0.01
#